data_AF-A0A2H0MZA9-F1
#
_entry.id   AF-A0A2H0MZA9-F1
#
_cell.length_a   1.000
_cell.length_b   1.000
_cell.length_c   1.000
_cell.angle_alpha   90.00
_cell.angle_beta   90.00
_cell.angle_gamma   90.00
#
_symmetry.space_group_name_H-M   'P 1'
#
loop_
_entity.id
_entity.type
_entity.pdbx_description
1 polymer ?
#
loop_
_entity_poly.entity_id
_entity_poly.type
_entity_poly.pdbx_seq_one_letter_code
_entity_poly.pdbx_strand_id
1 'polypeptide(L)'
;MNDRIIFFTNPTLTSAGSIILNSPTVGMESSDSITLNAGNAILLTNGLVSNDGIVMNANNGITLNGDVTSASDIVLDADANGIADGSDTLTISSGVTIETTNGRVDLNSETGGIVALGALTLRATDSILVDSDLDAFGNLTINSDTDSNDGTGLFELGQVGGTVRTLNTHDNLLDIVAHEVAFTGFINTGTASTTITSSTNGTIGVGLSIGNMTIYQDELSRMTSAELILSSNGAVTVEGVTASDSQNIGKIIIDTNSGVNFTGDSSTFHLLTINNSSGINVSAVLNATDIDFSSTGNIDINSATTASGNIAFNSGGSINGSGLIHGNNLNTSSVNGTNIQTSVSSVSFNNSGIGSVLINNTGALTATGSNSGGLVDLTSNDLITVGAGGVSAGGALNMTASKGITVNGAVVAGGVTHLNADSNADGTGDFTIAVAGSLDTGNSDSFITANDLVFNGALSSGAGTITIQVSDNGTIGVGNAIGDMTIDGAELQNITSANLVLGNLLGGNVVVDGVTPTNSAGIGTVFINTGGNIDFNNNASSFNALNLTANGDINVNTDLTTVLGDFIAVADADLNLSGNFSLAGGTTLSSANDIVITAEFIDLIGNLVAGGSIGLNGNTQTSGPLIISANDGIIISQNINNNGNVLIDADADLNGVGDFELLAGILIDSQGHDISITANDFIIGGTINSGTATTSLSLSVGGTIGIGDAAGDAQISGAELQNISASNLIIGGANNDGIKVDNVSLANIANLPLVTLVASKTGKDIRFNGNASSFNNISMIAADDIKIDKGLTAQQVSLNAGDDIDLKGLSSFVNLEANAGDDIRIKGHLTVSTETDLVAGDDVTLKGHLDLGDLTINAGDDISISRHVTADTMDLTAGGKIKRHNNDKGKDNDKGKDNDKGKDNDKGKDNDKGKDNDKGKDKKPDKH
;
A
#
# COMPACT_ATOMS: atom_id res chain seq x y z
N MET A 1 90.29 22.74 14.97
CA MET A 1 90.92 22.03 13.84
C MET A 1 89.89 21.03 13.38
N ASN A 2 89.79 20.79 12.08
CA ASN A 2 88.92 19.75 11.55
C ASN A 2 89.59 18.41 11.85
N ASP A 3 89.30 17.84 13.01
CA ASP A 3 89.77 16.50 13.36
C ASP A 3 89.04 15.55 12.41
N ARG A 4 89.82 14.90 11.54
CA ARG A 4 89.39 13.93 10.52
C ARG A 4 90.42 12.80 10.48
N ILE A 5 89.96 11.55 10.45
CA ILE A 5 90.81 10.38 10.26
C ILE A 5 90.48 9.80 8.88
N ILE A 6 91.49 9.56 8.06
CA ILE A 6 91.34 8.99 6.72
C ILE A 6 92.22 7.75 6.62
N PHE A 7 91.63 6.65 6.18
CA PHE A 7 92.32 5.43 5.82
C PHE A 7 92.26 5.23 4.30
N PHE A 8 93.33 4.67 3.73
CA PHE A 8 93.45 4.52 2.28
C PHE A 8 93.19 3.08 1.82
N THR A 9 94.17 2.19 1.90
CA THR A 9 94.06 0.85 1.27
C THR A 9 93.95 -0.28 2.29
N ASN A 10 92.77 -0.91 2.37
CA ASN A 10 92.44 -2.07 3.20
C ASN A 10 93.08 -2.09 4.61
N PRO A 11 92.92 -1.02 5.42
CA PRO A 11 93.51 -0.97 6.77
C PRO A 11 93.01 -2.11 7.68
N THR A 12 93.95 -2.86 8.27
CA THR A 12 93.69 -3.71 9.44
C THR A 12 94.42 -3.13 10.65
N LEU A 13 93.67 -2.67 11.65
CA LEU A 13 94.23 -2.22 12.93
C LEU A 13 94.03 -3.32 13.95
N THR A 14 95.11 -3.81 14.55
CA THR A 14 95.06 -4.83 15.61
C THR A 14 95.74 -4.32 16.87
N SER A 15 95.03 -4.37 17.99
CA SER A 15 95.51 -3.95 19.31
C SER A 15 95.23 -5.05 20.34
N ALA A 16 96.19 -5.32 21.23
CA ALA A 16 95.93 -6.16 22.41
C ALA A 16 95.10 -5.44 23.48
N GLY A 17 94.97 -4.12 23.39
CA GLY A 17 94.09 -3.30 24.23
C GLY A 17 92.98 -2.68 23.38
N SER A 18 92.48 -1.51 23.79
CA SER A 18 91.43 -0.81 23.05
C SER A 18 91.93 -0.16 21.76
N ILE A 19 91.03 0.02 20.80
CA ILE A 19 91.19 0.91 19.64
C ILE A 19 90.23 2.09 19.84
N ILE A 20 90.77 3.31 19.98
CA ILE A 20 89.97 4.52 20.13
C ILE A 20 90.24 5.41 18.92
N LEU A 21 89.24 5.62 18.08
CA LEU A 21 89.30 6.54 16.95
C LEU A 21 88.55 7.83 17.31
N ASN A 22 89.32 8.86 17.66
CA ASN A 22 88.80 10.12 18.17
C ASN A 22 88.82 11.20 17.08
N SER A 23 87.67 11.45 16.47
CA SER A 23 87.47 12.46 15.42
C SER A 23 86.15 13.23 15.65
N PRO A 24 86.05 14.00 16.76
CA PRO A 24 84.77 14.49 17.26
C PRO A 24 84.10 15.51 16.34
N THR A 25 84.82 16.14 15.40
CA THR A 25 84.29 17.21 14.54
C THR A 25 83.92 16.81 13.12
N VAL A 26 84.70 15.95 12.45
CA VAL A 26 84.50 15.63 11.01
C VAL A 26 84.26 14.15 10.76
N GLY A 27 84.57 13.26 11.72
CA GLY A 27 84.39 11.83 11.54
C GLY A 27 85.56 11.14 10.84
N MET A 28 85.28 9.94 10.34
CA MET A 28 86.28 8.99 9.87
C MET A 28 85.89 8.46 8.49
N GLU A 29 86.87 8.28 7.61
CA GLU A 29 86.64 7.79 6.26
C GLU A 29 87.67 6.72 5.87
N SER A 30 87.23 5.69 5.15
CA SER A 30 88.10 4.69 4.52
C SER A 30 87.79 4.56 3.03
N SER A 31 88.81 4.61 2.16
CA SER A 31 88.59 4.44 0.72
C SER A 31 88.44 2.99 0.25
N ASP A 32 88.74 2.01 1.11
CA ASP A 32 88.61 0.56 0.92
C ASP A 32 88.12 -0.07 2.25
N SER A 33 88.03 -1.41 2.33
CA SER A 33 87.56 -2.12 3.53
C SER A 33 88.38 -1.77 4.78
N ILE A 34 87.74 -1.64 5.95
CA ILE A 34 88.42 -1.41 7.23
C ILE A 34 88.12 -2.51 8.25
N THR A 35 89.16 -3.06 8.86
CA THR A 35 89.06 -4.06 9.94
C THR A 35 89.72 -3.54 11.21
N LEU A 36 88.98 -3.52 12.31
CA LEU A 36 89.45 -3.16 13.64
C LEU A 36 89.36 -4.39 14.56
N ASN A 37 90.49 -4.85 15.10
CA ASN A 37 90.55 -5.98 16.03
C ASN A 37 91.15 -5.51 17.37
N ALA A 38 90.35 -5.43 18.43
CA ALA A 38 90.77 -4.97 19.76
C ALA A 38 90.63 -6.08 20.80
N GLY A 39 91.71 -6.38 21.53
CA GLY A 39 91.67 -7.32 22.67
C GLY A 39 90.96 -6.77 23.91
N ASN A 40 90.49 -5.52 23.87
CA ASN A 40 89.62 -4.92 24.89
C ASN A 40 88.39 -4.28 24.22
N ALA A 41 88.39 -2.98 23.92
CA ALA A 41 87.19 -2.30 23.38
C ALA A 41 87.47 -1.47 22.11
N ILE A 42 86.46 -1.23 21.28
CA ILE A 42 86.50 -0.27 20.17
C ILE A 42 85.61 0.92 20.51
N LEU A 43 86.12 2.15 20.37
CA LEU A 43 85.36 3.38 20.56
C LEU A 43 85.51 4.31 19.36
N LEU A 44 84.38 4.64 18.72
CA LEU A 44 84.24 5.64 17.68
C LEU A 44 83.58 6.89 18.26
N THR A 45 84.27 8.04 18.26
CA THR A 45 83.71 9.28 18.84
C THR A 45 82.79 10.07 17.90
N ASN A 46 82.70 9.67 16.64
CA ASN A 46 81.86 10.24 15.59
C ASN A 46 81.69 9.15 14.50
N GLY A 47 81.04 9.46 13.38
CA GLY A 47 80.73 8.47 12.35
C GLY A 47 81.93 7.98 11.55
N LEU A 48 81.77 6.79 10.94
CA LEU A 48 82.72 6.13 10.06
C LEU A 48 82.04 5.81 8.72
N VAL A 49 82.62 6.30 7.63
CA VAL A 49 82.20 5.98 6.27
C VAL A 49 83.28 5.16 5.58
N SER A 50 82.92 4.03 4.97
CA SER A 50 83.82 3.19 4.19
C SER A 50 83.27 2.98 2.77
N ASN A 51 84.11 3.10 1.75
CA ASN A 51 83.74 2.82 0.36
C ASN A 51 83.71 1.32 0.02
N ASP A 52 83.92 0.45 1.02
CA ASP A 52 83.83 -1.01 0.99
C ASP A 52 83.58 -1.50 2.43
N GLY A 53 83.76 -2.78 2.79
CA GLY A 53 83.31 -3.36 4.06
C GLY A 53 83.88 -2.75 5.36
N ILE A 54 83.12 -2.86 6.45
CA ILE A 54 83.55 -2.49 7.81
C ILE A 54 83.44 -3.73 8.71
N VAL A 55 84.55 -4.10 9.37
CA VAL A 55 84.58 -5.17 10.38
C VAL A 55 85.16 -4.61 11.68
N MET A 56 84.43 -4.74 12.78
CA MET A 56 84.89 -4.37 14.11
C MET A 56 84.73 -5.55 15.05
N ASN A 57 85.84 -6.04 15.58
CA ASN A 57 85.88 -7.14 16.55
C ASN A 57 86.53 -6.64 17.84
N ALA A 58 85.79 -6.63 18.93
CA ALA A 58 86.26 -6.31 20.26
C ALA A 58 85.92 -7.46 21.21
N ASN A 59 86.80 -7.78 22.16
CA ASN A 59 86.47 -8.77 23.18
C ASN A 59 85.51 -8.22 24.24
N ASN A 60 85.66 -6.93 24.59
CA ASN A 60 85.02 -6.32 25.76
C ASN A 60 84.18 -5.08 25.38
N GLY A 61 83.54 -5.09 24.21
CA GLY A 61 82.58 -4.07 23.80
C GLY A 61 82.98 -3.15 22.65
N ILE A 62 81.98 -2.68 21.92
CA ILE A 62 82.08 -1.65 20.88
C ILE A 62 81.18 -0.47 21.28
N THR A 63 81.65 0.76 21.11
CA THR A 63 80.84 1.97 21.33
C THR A 63 80.82 2.86 20.09
N LEU A 64 79.62 3.14 19.58
CA LEU A 64 79.36 3.98 18.42
C LEU A 64 78.69 5.31 18.85
N ASN A 65 79.37 6.44 18.62
CA ASN A 65 78.83 7.78 18.89
C ASN A 65 78.43 8.57 17.64
N GLY A 66 78.38 7.92 16.47
CA GLY A 66 77.93 8.50 15.21
C GLY A 66 77.66 7.42 14.17
N ASP A 67 77.14 7.84 13.03
CA ASP A 67 76.68 6.94 11.96
C ASP A 67 77.79 6.06 11.39
N VAL A 68 77.45 4.83 11.03
CA VAL A 68 78.36 3.88 10.38
C VAL A 68 77.80 3.55 9.01
N THR A 69 78.54 3.90 7.96
CA THR A 69 78.11 3.68 6.57
C THR A 69 79.17 2.90 5.80
N SER A 70 78.77 1.85 5.10
CA SER A 70 79.65 1.01 4.28
C SER A 70 79.08 0.84 2.88
N ALA A 71 79.93 0.71 1.87
CA ALA A 71 79.48 0.34 0.53
C ALA A 71 79.24 -1.17 0.34
N SER A 72 79.67 -1.97 1.32
CA SER A 72 79.59 -3.44 1.40
C SER A 72 79.17 -3.84 2.83
N ASP A 73 79.48 -5.03 3.31
CA ASP A 73 79.07 -5.53 4.62
C ASP A 73 79.54 -4.67 5.81
N ILE A 74 78.72 -4.61 6.86
CA ILE A 74 79.10 -4.16 8.21
C ILE A 74 78.98 -5.35 9.16
N VAL A 75 80.07 -5.71 9.83
CA VAL A 75 80.09 -6.76 10.86
C VAL A 75 80.63 -6.16 12.15
N LEU A 76 79.79 -6.11 13.18
CA LEU A 76 80.14 -5.61 14.51
C LEU A 76 80.03 -6.74 15.52
N ASP A 77 81.17 -7.16 16.06
CA ASP A 77 81.26 -8.17 17.11
C ASP A 77 81.88 -7.57 18.36
N ALA A 78 81.04 -7.31 19.36
CA ALA A 78 81.42 -6.71 20.63
C ALA A 78 81.91 -7.72 21.68
N ASP A 79 81.85 -9.03 21.36
CA ASP A 79 82.27 -10.16 22.19
C ASP A 79 82.96 -11.22 21.31
N ALA A 80 84.01 -10.81 20.60
CA ALA A 80 84.66 -11.65 19.58
C ALA A 80 85.35 -12.91 20.14
N ASN A 81 85.53 -12.99 21.47
CA ASN A 81 86.06 -14.16 22.16
C ASN A 81 84.96 -15.09 22.69
N GLY A 82 83.69 -14.66 22.74
CA GLY A 82 82.56 -15.44 23.24
C GLY A 82 82.71 -15.82 24.72
N ILE A 83 83.39 -14.99 25.51
CA ILE A 83 83.62 -15.23 26.94
C ILE A 83 82.97 -14.07 27.68
N ALA A 84 82.17 -14.36 28.70
CA ALA A 84 81.62 -13.33 29.57
C ALA A 84 82.73 -12.73 30.46
N ASP A 85 83.42 -11.70 29.96
CA ASP A 85 84.50 -10.99 30.64
C ASP A 85 84.65 -9.51 30.24
N GLY A 86 84.02 -8.61 31.00
CA GLY A 86 84.19 -7.18 30.77
C GLY A 86 82.84 -6.50 30.60
N SER A 87 82.75 -5.59 29.63
CA SER A 87 81.48 -4.94 29.30
C SER A 87 80.73 -5.69 28.22
N ASP A 88 81.43 -6.33 27.28
CA ASP A 88 80.99 -7.19 26.16
C ASP A 88 79.87 -6.63 25.26
N THR A 89 79.31 -5.46 25.59
CA THR A 89 78.14 -4.80 24.98
C THR A 89 78.50 -4.04 23.71
N LEU A 90 77.63 -4.12 22.70
CA LEU A 90 77.58 -3.15 21.60
C LEU A 90 76.72 -1.95 22.03
N THR A 91 77.35 -0.84 22.41
CA THR A 91 76.68 0.40 22.82
C THR A 91 76.54 1.36 21.66
N ILE A 92 75.32 1.80 21.38
CA ILE A 92 74.98 2.70 20.28
C ILE A 92 74.35 3.98 20.85
N SER A 93 74.93 5.14 20.54
CA SER A 93 74.37 6.43 20.93
C SER A 93 73.01 6.69 20.26
N SER A 94 72.20 7.57 20.86
CA SER A 94 70.92 7.97 20.28
C SER A 94 71.07 8.62 18.91
N GLY A 95 70.21 8.23 17.98
CA GLY A 95 70.09 8.81 16.63
C GLY A 95 71.09 8.26 15.62
N VAL A 96 71.83 7.20 15.96
CA VAL A 96 72.81 6.57 15.06
C VAL A 96 72.09 5.76 13.97
N THR A 97 72.59 5.90 12.74
CA THR A 97 72.27 5.05 11.60
C THR A 97 73.43 4.12 11.28
N ILE A 98 73.14 2.83 11.12
CA ILE A 98 74.07 1.82 10.59
C ILE A 98 73.54 1.40 9.22
N GLU A 99 74.29 1.68 8.15
CA GLU A 99 73.80 1.52 6.78
C GLU A 99 74.83 0.91 5.83
N THR A 100 74.40 -0.06 5.02
CA THR A 100 75.16 -0.55 3.86
C THR A 100 74.48 -0.15 2.56
N THR A 101 75.25 0.16 1.51
CA THR A 101 74.67 0.44 0.18
C THR A 101 74.69 -0.75 -0.79
N ASN A 102 75.40 -1.84 -0.50
CA ASN A 102 75.39 -3.12 -1.27
C ASN A 102 75.87 -4.29 -0.38
N GLY A 103 75.19 -4.59 0.72
CA GLY A 103 75.62 -5.68 1.61
C GLY A 103 74.69 -5.89 2.79
N ARG A 104 75.19 -6.60 3.80
CA ARG A 104 74.45 -6.91 5.03
C ARG A 104 75.01 -6.21 6.27
N VAL A 105 74.18 -6.10 7.30
CA VAL A 105 74.56 -5.65 8.65
C VAL A 105 74.44 -6.81 9.64
N ASP A 106 75.56 -7.22 10.23
CA ASP A 106 75.61 -8.25 11.29
C ASP A 106 75.99 -7.59 12.62
N LEU A 107 75.14 -7.73 13.64
CA LEU A 107 75.36 -7.23 15.00
C LEU A 107 75.45 -8.39 16.01
N ASN A 108 76.58 -8.50 16.71
CA ASN A 108 76.83 -9.52 17.71
C ASN A 108 77.45 -8.95 19.01
N SER A 109 77.04 -9.53 20.13
CA SER A 109 77.48 -9.26 21.50
C SER A 109 77.01 -10.43 22.40
N GLU A 110 77.52 -11.63 22.13
CA GLU A 110 76.97 -12.92 22.60
C GLU A 110 76.60 -12.94 24.09
N THR A 111 77.43 -12.35 24.96
CA THR A 111 77.21 -12.29 26.41
C THR A 111 76.82 -10.91 26.96
N GLY A 112 77.01 -9.83 26.20
CA GLY A 112 76.86 -8.44 26.66
C GLY A 112 75.61 -7.70 26.16
N GLY A 113 74.97 -8.19 25.09
CA GLY A 113 73.82 -7.56 24.46
C GLY A 113 74.13 -6.28 23.67
N ILE A 114 73.15 -5.83 22.91
CA ILE A 114 73.20 -4.60 22.11
C ILE A 114 72.31 -3.57 22.80
N VAL A 115 72.86 -2.40 23.10
CA VAL A 115 72.14 -1.33 23.80
C VAL A 115 72.15 -0.07 22.94
N ALA A 116 70.98 0.31 22.43
CA ALA A 116 70.77 1.61 21.80
C ALA A 116 70.19 2.58 22.83
N LEU A 117 70.97 3.61 23.18
CA LEU A 117 70.62 4.60 24.22
C LEU A 117 69.46 5.54 23.84
N GLY A 118 68.94 5.42 22.62
CA GLY A 118 67.82 6.18 22.08
C GLY A 118 67.39 5.59 20.74
N ALA A 119 66.95 6.43 19.79
CA ALA A 119 66.53 5.95 18.48
C ALA A 119 67.69 5.30 17.71
N LEU A 120 67.40 4.22 16.98
CA LEU A 120 68.37 3.48 16.16
C LEU A 120 67.76 3.17 14.80
N THR A 121 68.54 3.37 13.74
CA THR A 121 68.18 2.99 12.38
C THR A 121 69.20 1.99 11.83
N LEU A 122 68.74 0.81 11.41
CA LEU A 122 69.54 -0.21 10.72
C LEU A 122 69.04 -0.29 9.27
N ARG A 123 69.96 -0.22 8.30
CA ARG A 123 69.66 -0.22 6.86
C ARG A 123 70.61 -1.14 6.10
N ALA A 124 70.07 -2.03 5.29
CA ALA A 124 70.83 -2.90 4.39
C ALA A 124 70.13 -3.04 3.04
N THR A 125 70.87 -3.43 2.01
CA THR A 125 70.29 -3.89 0.74
C THR A 125 69.99 -5.38 0.82
N ASP A 126 70.86 -6.17 1.47
CA ASP A 126 70.79 -7.62 1.36
C ASP A 126 70.15 -8.29 2.58
N SER A 127 70.58 -7.98 3.80
CA SER A 127 70.08 -8.58 5.05
C SER A 127 70.52 -7.82 6.30
N ILE A 128 69.77 -7.99 7.39
CA ILE A 128 70.17 -7.54 8.73
C ILE A 128 70.06 -8.73 9.69
N LEU A 129 71.16 -9.07 10.35
CA LEU A 129 71.21 -10.08 11.41
C LEU A 129 71.48 -9.39 12.76
N VAL A 130 70.56 -9.60 13.70
CA VAL A 130 70.74 -9.23 15.11
C VAL A 130 70.86 -10.51 15.92
N ASP A 131 72.08 -10.84 16.35
CA ASP A 131 72.40 -12.12 17.00
C ASP A 131 72.62 -12.00 18.52
N SER A 132 72.00 -11.00 19.14
CA SER A 132 72.07 -10.77 20.59
C SER A 132 70.80 -10.07 21.05
N ASP A 133 70.58 -10.04 22.36
CA ASP A 133 69.49 -9.22 22.91
C ASP A 133 69.70 -7.76 22.53
N LEU A 134 68.67 -7.10 22.00
CA LEU A 134 68.70 -5.71 21.57
C LEU A 134 67.74 -4.89 22.43
N ASP A 135 68.29 -4.07 23.31
CA ASP A 135 67.56 -3.08 24.10
C ASP A 135 67.67 -1.69 23.45
N ALA A 136 66.59 -1.24 22.83
CA ALA A 136 66.46 0.11 22.29
C ALA A 136 65.62 0.98 23.24
N PHE A 137 66.19 2.11 23.69
CA PHE A 137 65.51 3.10 24.54
C PHE A 137 64.85 4.24 23.75
N GLY A 138 64.62 4.03 22.45
CA GLY A 138 63.90 4.93 21.55
C GLY A 138 63.35 4.13 20.35
N ASN A 139 62.78 4.83 19.36
CA ASN A 139 62.24 4.17 18.17
C ASN A 139 63.32 3.37 17.44
N LEU A 140 62.96 2.16 17.02
CA LEU A 140 63.83 1.27 16.27
C LEU A 140 63.28 1.12 14.85
N THR A 141 64.08 1.50 13.86
CA THR A 141 63.79 1.29 12.44
C THR A 141 64.78 0.31 11.86
N ILE A 142 64.27 -0.75 11.23
CA ILE A 142 65.05 -1.79 10.58
C ILE A 142 64.57 -1.86 9.14
N ASN A 143 65.45 -1.60 8.18
CA ASN A 143 65.17 -1.79 6.77
C ASN A 143 66.23 -2.72 6.18
N SER A 144 65.91 -4.00 6.07
CA SER A 144 66.82 -5.01 5.52
C SER A 144 66.79 -5.10 3.99
N ASP A 145 65.97 -4.28 3.32
CA ASP A 145 65.77 -4.29 1.86
C ASP A 145 65.56 -2.86 1.32
N THR A 146 66.63 -2.05 1.35
CA THR A 146 66.57 -0.64 0.93
C THR A 146 66.48 -0.44 -0.59
N ASP A 147 66.83 -1.44 -1.40
CA ASP A 147 66.79 -1.41 -2.86
C ASP A 147 65.57 -2.10 -3.49
N SER A 148 64.79 -2.83 -2.69
CA SER A 148 63.39 -3.28 -2.91
C SER A 148 63.10 -4.01 -4.22
N ASN A 149 62.41 -5.16 -4.13
CA ASN A 149 61.93 -5.98 -5.26
C ASN A 149 63.00 -6.73 -6.06
N ASP A 150 64.19 -6.94 -5.49
CA ASP A 150 65.21 -7.81 -6.07
C ASP A 150 65.07 -9.29 -5.61
N GLY A 151 64.30 -9.52 -4.55
CA GLY A 151 64.04 -10.83 -3.95
C GLY A 151 65.06 -11.23 -2.86
N THR A 152 65.87 -10.28 -2.38
CA THR A 152 66.74 -10.41 -1.20
C THR A 152 66.25 -9.48 -0.09
N GLY A 153 66.86 -9.50 1.10
CA GLY A 153 66.43 -8.62 2.21
C GLY A 153 65.83 -9.31 3.43
N LEU A 154 66.54 -10.25 4.05
CA LEU A 154 66.11 -10.92 5.28
C LEU A 154 66.39 -10.06 6.52
N PHE A 155 65.40 -9.86 7.38
CA PHE A 155 65.64 -9.46 8.77
C PHE A 155 65.56 -10.70 9.67
N GLU A 156 66.68 -11.04 10.29
CA GLU A 156 66.79 -12.16 11.21
C GLU A 156 67.08 -11.64 12.63
N LEU A 157 66.17 -11.94 13.57
CA LEU A 157 66.47 -11.91 14.99
C LEU A 157 66.95 -13.32 15.34
N GLY A 158 68.27 -13.48 15.29
CA GLY A 158 68.97 -14.76 15.15
C GLY A 158 69.05 -15.60 16.42
N GLN A 159 69.47 -16.86 16.25
CA GLN A 159 69.75 -17.84 17.31
C GLN A 159 71.13 -18.46 17.09
N VAL A 160 72.22 -17.85 17.55
CA VAL A 160 73.50 -18.57 17.69
C VAL A 160 73.54 -19.33 19.04
N GLY A 161 73.92 -20.61 18.97
CA GLY A 161 74.09 -21.47 20.15
C GLY A 161 72.81 -22.04 20.77
N GLY A 162 71.63 -21.79 20.18
CA GLY A 162 70.34 -22.26 20.70
C GLY A 162 69.66 -21.30 21.70
N THR A 163 70.26 -20.15 21.99
CA THR A 163 69.72 -19.14 22.93
C THR A 163 68.72 -18.24 22.23
N VAL A 164 67.51 -18.12 22.78
CA VAL A 164 66.45 -17.23 22.28
C VAL A 164 66.81 -15.78 22.60
N ARG A 165 66.80 -14.89 21.60
CA ARG A 165 67.11 -13.47 21.77
C ARG A 165 65.85 -12.64 22.00
N THR A 166 66.00 -11.46 22.58
CA THR A 166 64.91 -10.49 22.78
C THR A 166 65.25 -9.16 22.14
N LEU A 167 64.37 -8.65 21.30
CA LEU A 167 64.35 -7.25 20.87
C LEU A 167 63.32 -6.52 21.72
N ASN A 168 63.75 -5.51 22.46
CA ASN A 168 62.90 -4.73 23.36
C ASN A 168 63.08 -3.23 23.08
N THR A 169 61.98 -2.55 22.77
CA THR A 169 61.99 -1.10 22.51
C THR A 169 61.50 -0.26 23.69
N HIS A 170 61.16 -0.87 24.84
CA HIS A 170 60.71 -0.16 26.04
C HIS A 170 59.56 0.82 25.79
N ASP A 171 58.46 0.34 25.20
CA ASP A 171 57.29 1.15 24.83
C ASP A 171 57.56 2.19 23.71
N ASN A 172 58.58 1.98 22.88
CA ASN A 172 58.82 2.77 21.66
C ASN A 172 58.45 1.99 20.39
N LEU A 173 58.27 2.70 19.27
CA LEU A 173 57.87 2.09 18.01
C LEU A 173 58.96 1.18 17.44
N LEU A 174 58.54 0.07 16.82
CA LEU A 174 59.37 -0.78 15.97
C LEU A 174 58.81 -0.74 14.54
N ASP A 175 59.64 -0.36 13.58
CA ASP A 175 59.30 -0.35 12.16
C ASP A 175 60.29 -1.23 11.39
N ILE A 176 59.78 -2.26 10.72
CA ILE A 176 60.55 -3.24 9.96
C ILE A 176 60.12 -3.16 8.49
N VAL A 177 61.09 -3.02 7.59
CA VAL A 177 60.93 -3.18 6.14
C VAL A 177 61.85 -4.31 5.68
N ALA A 178 61.28 -5.36 5.10
CA ALA A 178 62.02 -6.55 4.70
C ALA A 178 61.35 -7.29 3.53
N HIS A 179 62.10 -8.11 2.80
CA HIS A 179 61.51 -9.09 1.89
C HIS A 179 61.00 -10.31 2.65
N GLU A 180 61.75 -10.76 3.67
CA GLU A 180 61.35 -11.82 4.58
C GLU A 180 61.79 -11.49 6.01
N VAL A 181 61.03 -11.96 6.99
CA VAL A 181 61.38 -11.88 8.41
C VAL A 181 61.57 -13.28 8.98
N ALA A 182 62.49 -13.42 9.93
CA ALA A 182 62.68 -14.65 10.69
C ALA A 182 62.85 -14.32 12.18
N PHE A 183 61.85 -14.65 12.98
CA PHE A 183 61.83 -14.36 14.42
C PHE A 183 61.98 -15.63 15.25
N THR A 184 63.23 -16.01 15.46
CA THR A 184 63.56 -17.07 16.43
C THR A 184 63.52 -16.54 17.88
N GLY A 185 63.64 -15.22 18.05
CA GLY A 185 63.57 -14.48 19.31
C GLY A 185 62.19 -13.90 19.67
N PHE A 186 62.12 -13.21 20.82
CA PHE A 186 60.97 -12.42 21.27
C PHE A 186 61.07 -10.97 20.80
N ILE A 187 59.95 -10.38 20.39
CA ILE A 187 59.81 -8.95 20.13
C ILE A 187 58.92 -8.36 21.21
N ASN A 188 59.39 -7.32 21.89
CA ASN A 188 58.62 -6.62 22.92
C ASN A 188 58.64 -5.10 22.66
N THR A 189 57.54 -4.59 22.13
CA THR A 189 57.29 -3.15 22.01
C THR A 189 56.34 -2.63 23.08
N GLY A 190 55.90 -3.48 24.02
CA GLY A 190 55.05 -3.11 25.13
C GLY A 190 53.75 -2.47 24.66
N THR A 191 53.57 -1.20 25.00
CA THR A 191 52.39 -0.38 24.67
C THR A 191 52.49 0.34 23.32
N ALA A 192 53.60 0.19 22.60
CA ALA A 192 53.78 0.74 21.26
C ALA A 192 53.41 -0.26 20.17
N SER A 193 53.32 0.24 18.93
CA SER A 193 53.03 -0.56 17.74
C SER A 193 54.32 -1.16 17.15
N THR A 194 54.18 -2.35 16.60
CA THR A 194 55.15 -3.00 15.71
C THR A 194 54.59 -2.96 14.29
N THR A 195 55.34 -2.40 13.34
CA THR A 195 55.00 -2.41 11.91
C THR A 195 55.97 -3.30 11.16
N ILE A 196 55.43 -4.20 10.34
CA ILE A 196 56.19 -5.03 9.41
C ILE A 196 55.67 -4.73 8.00
N THR A 197 56.53 -4.18 7.17
CA THR A 197 56.24 -3.81 5.78
C THR A 197 56.99 -4.73 4.84
N SER A 198 56.26 -5.41 3.95
CA SER A 198 56.88 -6.12 2.82
C SER A 198 57.48 -5.10 1.86
N SER A 199 58.78 -5.22 1.61
CA SER A 199 59.51 -4.43 0.60
C SER A 199 59.13 -4.80 -0.83
N THR A 200 58.46 -5.95 -1.02
CA THR A 200 58.01 -6.45 -2.31
C THR A 200 56.49 -6.39 -2.47
N ASN A 201 56.03 -6.46 -3.72
CA ASN A 201 54.61 -6.64 -4.04
C ASN A 201 54.13 -8.10 -3.89
N GLY A 202 54.92 -8.96 -3.24
CA GLY A 202 54.60 -10.36 -3.00
C GLY A 202 53.53 -10.56 -1.92
N THR A 203 53.09 -11.80 -1.77
CA THR A 203 52.09 -12.16 -0.76
C THR A 203 52.72 -12.21 0.63
N ILE A 204 52.05 -11.67 1.65
CA ILE A 204 52.36 -11.99 3.05
C ILE A 204 51.53 -13.22 3.46
N GLY A 205 52.19 -14.29 3.90
CA GLY A 205 51.57 -15.44 4.53
C GLY A 205 51.55 -15.28 6.05
N VAL A 206 50.42 -15.50 6.69
CA VAL A 206 50.28 -15.45 8.15
C VAL A 206 49.78 -16.80 8.68
N GLY A 207 50.43 -17.30 9.73
CA GLY A 207 50.12 -18.57 10.38
C GLY A 207 50.75 -19.76 9.64
N LEU A 208 49.93 -20.65 9.07
CA LEU A 208 50.38 -21.76 8.23
C LEU A 208 50.52 -21.36 6.76
N SER A 209 50.01 -20.19 6.38
CA SER A 209 50.03 -19.73 5.00
C SER A 209 51.44 -19.32 4.60
N ILE A 210 51.91 -19.79 3.45
CA ILE A 210 53.26 -19.48 2.93
C ILE A 210 53.15 -18.33 1.93
N GLY A 211 53.89 -17.25 2.20
CA GLY A 211 54.00 -16.09 1.32
C GLY A 211 55.42 -15.89 0.77
N ASN A 212 55.62 -14.76 0.10
CA ASN A 212 56.96 -14.21 -0.15
C ASN A 212 57.61 -13.77 1.16
N MET A 213 56.82 -13.07 1.98
CA MET A 213 57.09 -12.90 3.40
C MET A 213 56.18 -13.86 4.16
N THR A 214 56.68 -14.54 5.18
CA THR A 214 55.88 -15.43 6.04
C THR A 214 56.05 -15.06 7.51
N ILE A 215 54.92 -14.94 8.22
CA ILE A 215 54.88 -14.77 9.67
C ILE A 215 54.19 -15.99 10.25
N TYR A 216 54.97 -16.89 10.83
CA TYR A 216 54.50 -18.14 11.40
C TYR A 216 53.75 -17.94 12.73
N GLN A 217 52.93 -18.92 13.12
CA GLN A 217 52.21 -18.93 14.40
C GLN A 217 53.15 -18.72 15.59
N ASP A 218 54.26 -19.46 15.59
CA ASP A 218 55.30 -19.39 16.60
C ASP A 218 55.90 -17.98 16.71
N GLU A 219 56.03 -17.27 15.60
CA GLU A 219 56.56 -15.90 15.57
C GLU A 219 55.54 -14.91 16.12
N LEU A 220 54.26 -15.02 15.74
CA LEU A 220 53.18 -14.23 16.36
C LEU A 220 53.16 -14.41 17.89
N SER A 221 53.30 -15.67 18.36
CA SER A 221 53.28 -15.99 19.80
C SER A 221 54.42 -15.35 20.60
N ARG A 222 55.50 -14.99 19.90
CA ARG A 222 56.71 -14.36 20.46
C ARG A 222 56.69 -12.83 20.40
N MET A 223 55.62 -12.22 19.90
CA MET A 223 55.46 -10.76 19.89
C MET A 223 54.63 -10.28 21.08
N THR A 224 55.04 -9.18 21.68
CA THR A 224 54.24 -8.39 22.63
C THR A 224 54.19 -6.96 22.11
N SER A 225 52.99 -6.50 21.74
CA SER A 225 52.77 -5.14 21.24
C SER A 225 51.34 -4.68 21.49
N ALA A 226 51.12 -3.36 21.53
CA ALA A 226 49.76 -2.83 21.52
C ALA A 226 49.06 -3.09 20.18
N GLU A 227 49.80 -2.91 19.09
CA GLU A 227 49.34 -3.20 17.74
C GLU A 227 50.43 -3.91 16.93
N LEU A 228 50.04 -4.85 16.09
CA LEU A 228 50.87 -5.39 15.01
C LEU A 228 50.26 -4.93 13.69
N ILE A 229 51.01 -4.17 12.90
CA ILE A 229 50.60 -3.70 11.58
C ILE A 229 51.38 -4.47 10.52
N LEU A 230 50.66 -5.20 9.68
CA LEU A 230 51.22 -5.88 8.50
C LEU A 230 50.88 -5.05 7.27
N SER A 231 51.90 -4.44 6.66
CA SER A 231 51.76 -3.54 5.50
C SER A 231 52.30 -4.19 4.23
N SER A 232 51.52 -4.20 3.15
CA SER A 232 51.99 -4.74 1.86
C SER A 232 51.29 -4.11 0.65
N ASN A 233 51.99 -4.06 -0.48
CA ASN A 233 51.35 -3.81 -1.77
C ASN A 233 50.71 -5.09 -2.36
N GLY A 234 51.17 -6.27 -1.94
CA GLY A 234 50.69 -7.58 -2.38
C GLY A 234 49.63 -8.17 -1.47
N ALA A 235 49.08 -9.32 -1.85
CA ALA A 235 47.99 -9.96 -1.12
C ALA A 235 48.42 -10.43 0.27
N VAL A 236 47.46 -10.67 1.15
CA VAL A 236 47.71 -11.32 2.46
C VAL A 236 46.87 -12.58 2.54
N THR A 237 47.50 -13.70 2.87
CA THR A 237 46.83 -14.99 3.06
C THR A 237 47.02 -15.47 4.49
N VAL A 238 45.94 -15.89 5.12
CA VAL A 238 45.91 -16.23 6.54
C VAL A 238 45.36 -17.63 6.72
N GLU A 239 46.04 -18.45 7.51
CA GLU A 239 45.65 -19.83 7.79
C GLU A 239 46.07 -20.26 9.19
N GLY A 240 45.17 -20.90 9.95
CA GLY A 240 45.53 -21.63 11.16
C GLY A 240 46.06 -20.81 12.35
N VAL A 241 45.83 -19.50 12.41
CA VAL A 241 46.23 -18.70 13.59
C VAL A 241 45.36 -19.09 14.79
N THR A 242 45.96 -19.37 15.93
CA THR A 242 45.23 -19.70 17.16
C THR A 242 45.15 -18.52 18.12
N ALA A 243 44.26 -18.61 19.11
CA ALA A 243 44.13 -17.58 20.14
C ALA A 243 45.44 -17.37 20.94
N SER A 244 46.23 -18.43 21.15
CA SER A 244 47.50 -18.33 21.86
C SER A 244 48.58 -17.62 21.04
N ASP A 245 48.51 -17.70 19.72
CA ASP A 245 49.49 -17.08 18.84
C ASP A 245 49.37 -15.56 18.85
N SER A 246 48.16 -15.02 19.07
CA SER A 246 47.91 -13.58 19.10
C SER A 246 47.64 -13.00 20.49
N GLN A 247 47.74 -13.80 21.56
CA GLN A 247 47.30 -13.41 22.90
C GLN A 247 48.02 -12.20 23.52
N ASN A 248 49.27 -11.95 23.09
CA ASN A 248 50.12 -10.87 23.60
C ASN A 248 50.10 -9.63 22.68
N ILE A 249 49.32 -9.66 21.61
CA ILE A 249 49.16 -8.56 20.66
C ILE A 249 47.78 -7.97 20.88
N GLY A 250 47.71 -6.67 21.22
CA GLY A 250 46.44 -6.01 21.49
C GLY A 250 45.50 -6.02 20.28
N LYS A 251 45.99 -5.62 19.11
CA LYS A 251 45.24 -5.61 17.84
C LYS A 251 46.15 -5.94 16.66
N ILE A 252 45.67 -6.78 15.76
CA ILE A 252 46.33 -7.03 14.48
C ILE A 252 45.63 -6.21 13.41
N ILE A 253 46.41 -5.42 12.67
CA ILE A 253 45.98 -4.63 11.54
C ILE A 253 46.64 -5.19 10.29
N ILE A 254 45.85 -5.58 9.30
CA ILE A 254 46.33 -5.94 7.96
C ILE A 254 46.02 -4.77 7.03
N ASP A 255 47.05 -4.10 6.51
CA ASP A 255 46.93 -2.97 5.59
C ASP A 255 47.56 -3.34 4.24
N THR A 256 46.74 -3.50 3.20
CA THR A 256 47.25 -3.93 1.89
C THR A 256 46.57 -3.29 0.69
N ASN A 257 47.33 -3.01 -0.37
CA ASN A 257 46.78 -2.57 -1.65
C ASN A 257 46.14 -3.71 -2.49
N SER A 258 46.11 -4.95 -1.98
CA SER A 258 45.61 -6.14 -2.67
C SER A 258 44.57 -6.89 -1.83
N GLY A 259 44.23 -8.13 -2.20
CA GLY A 259 43.21 -8.93 -1.52
C GLY A 259 43.70 -9.54 -0.21
N VAL A 260 42.79 -9.75 0.74
CA VAL A 260 43.06 -10.56 1.96
C VAL A 260 42.21 -11.82 1.92
N ASN A 261 42.84 -12.99 2.09
CA ASN A 261 42.17 -14.28 2.01
C ASN A 261 42.41 -15.11 3.28
N PHE A 262 41.33 -15.54 3.94
CA PHE A 262 41.37 -16.55 5.00
C PHE A 262 41.05 -17.91 4.39
N THR A 263 42.00 -18.84 4.45
CA THR A 263 41.92 -20.15 3.78
C THR A 263 42.34 -21.27 4.71
N GLY A 264 42.04 -22.51 4.34
CA GLY A 264 42.51 -23.70 5.07
C GLY A 264 41.93 -23.80 6.48
N ASP A 265 42.82 -23.93 7.47
CA ASP A 265 42.46 -24.07 8.88
C ASP A 265 41.91 -22.77 9.51
N SER A 266 41.09 -22.95 10.56
CA SER A 266 40.42 -21.84 11.26
C SER A 266 41.43 -20.86 11.87
N SER A 267 41.15 -19.56 11.75
CA SER A 267 42.00 -18.50 12.32
C SER A 267 41.28 -17.75 13.43
N THR A 268 41.97 -17.49 14.54
CA THR A 268 41.43 -16.85 15.75
C THR A 268 42.34 -15.71 16.21
N PHE A 269 41.75 -14.53 16.41
CA PHE A 269 42.47 -13.31 16.80
C PHE A 269 41.88 -12.70 18.08
N HIS A 270 42.62 -11.79 18.73
CA HIS A 270 42.01 -10.93 19.75
C HIS A 270 41.19 -9.81 19.11
N LEU A 271 41.82 -8.76 18.57
CA LEU A 271 41.16 -7.73 17.76
C LEU A 271 41.74 -7.77 16.35
N LEU A 272 40.88 -7.71 15.33
CA LEU A 272 41.30 -7.77 13.93
C LEU A 272 40.72 -6.60 13.13
N THR A 273 41.61 -5.83 12.51
CA THR A 273 41.27 -4.82 11.52
C THR A 273 41.91 -5.16 10.19
N ILE A 274 41.15 -5.05 9.10
CA ILE A 274 41.66 -5.20 7.74
C ILE A 274 41.32 -3.97 6.94
N ASN A 275 42.31 -3.37 6.30
CA ASN A 275 42.16 -2.29 5.34
C ASN A 275 42.75 -2.73 4.01
N ASN A 276 41.95 -2.72 2.95
CA ASN A 276 42.48 -3.01 1.62
C ASN A 276 41.77 -2.39 0.42
N SER A 277 42.42 -2.48 -0.75
CA SER A 277 41.89 -1.88 -2.00
C SER A 277 41.41 -2.86 -3.07
N SER A 278 41.24 -4.15 -2.76
CA SER A 278 40.82 -5.16 -3.76
C SER A 278 39.65 -6.03 -3.33
N GLY A 279 39.67 -6.56 -2.11
CA GLY A 279 38.59 -7.42 -1.60
C GLY A 279 39.03 -8.33 -0.46
N ILE A 280 38.08 -8.75 0.36
CA ILE A 280 38.32 -9.66 1.48
C ILE A 280 37.53 -10.93 1.23
N ASN A 281 38.19 -12.08 1.33
CA ASN A 281 37.55 -13.39 1.16
C ASN A 281 37.78 -14.25 2.41
N VAL A 282 36.70 -14.62 3.09
CA VAL A 282 36.72 -15.52 4.24
C VAL A 282 36.19 -16.88 3.80
N SER A 283 37.09 -17.78 3.40
CA SER A 283 36.76 -19.15 2.98
C SER A 283 37.04 -20.21 4.05
N ALA A 284 37.66 -19.82 5.17
CA ALA A 284 37.85 -20.63 6.37
C ALA A 284 37.23 -19.93 7.58
N VAL A 285 36.98 -20.67 8.67
CA VAL A 285 36.36 -20.11 9.86
C VAL A 285 37.27 -19.02 10.46
N LEU A 286 36.66 -17.88 10.76
CA LEU A 286 37.33 -16.74 11.40
C LEU A 286 36.69 -16.43 12.74
N ASN A 287 37.51 -16.33 13.78
CA ASN A 287 37.07 -15.93 15.11
C ASN A 287 37.85 -14.70 15.58
N ALA A 288 37.19 -13.74 16.22
CA ALA A 288 37.87 -12.66 16.93
C ALA A 288 37.04 -12.15 18.12
N THR A 289 37.57 -11.18 18.86
CA THR A 289 36.78 -10.37 19.82
C THR A 289 35.97 -9.35 19.04
N ASP A 290 36.62 -8.52 18.23
CA ASP A 290 35.97 -7.59 17.29
C ASP A 290 36.59 -7.77 15.90
N ILE A 291 35.78 -7.53 14.87
CA ILE A 291 36.19 -7.60 13.46
C ILE A 291 35.81 -6.30 12.77
N ASP A 292 36.78 -5.62 12.19
CA ASP A 292 36.55 -4.43 11.34
C ASP A 292 37.20 -4.61 9.97
N PHE A 293 36.38 -4.78 8.94
CA PHE A 293 36.82 -4.94 7.57
C PHE A 293 36.49 -3.70 6.75
N SER A 294 37.51 -3.06 6.20
CA SER A 294 37.39 -1.99 5.22
C SER A 294 38.05 -2.40 3.91
N SER A 295 37.26 -2.45 2.84
CA SER A 295 37.71 -2.85 1.51
C SER A 295 37.11 -1.93 0.46
N THR A 296 37.87 -1.46 -0.53
CA THR A 296 37.27 -0.76 -1.69
C THR A 296 36.60 -1.73 -2.68
N GLY A 297 36.91 -3.02 -2.61
CA GLY A 297 36.21 -4.07 -3.37
C GLY A 297 35.27 -4.88 -2.48
N ASN A 298 34.90 -6.08 -2.93
CA ASN A 298 33.92 -6.91 -2.25
C ASN A 298 34.42 -7.48 -0.91
N ILE A 299 33.50 -7.74 0.00
CA ILE A 299 33.73 -8.56 1.20
C ILE A 299 32.88 -9.82 1.05
N ASP A 300 33.52 -10.97 0.86
CA ASP A 300 32.88 -12.27 0.64
C ASP A 300 33.11 -13.20 1.85
N ILE A 301 32.04 -13.49 2.61
CA ILE A 301 32.03 -14.33 3.80
C ILE A 301 31.47 -15.71 3.46
N ASN A 302 32.34 -16.60 2.97
CA ASN A 302 31.97 -17.95 2.51
C ASN A 302 32.07 -19.02 3.61
N SER A 303 32.57 -18.66 4.79
CA SER A 303 32.66 -19.52 5.97
C SER A 303 32.23 -18.75 7.23
N ALA A 304 32.09 -19.46 8.35
CA ALA A 304 31.61 -18.86 9.59
C ALA A 304 32.57 -17.77 10.10
N THR A 305 32.01 -16.61 10.42
CA THR A 305 32.74 -15.47 11.00
C THR A 305 32.11 -15.12 12.33
N THR A 306 32.86 -15.31 13.42
CA THR A 306 32.37 -15.18 14.79
C THR A 306 33.15 -14.11 15.53
N ALA A 307 32.46 -13.15 16.12
CA ALA A 307 33.02 -12.18 17.06
C ALA A 307 32.33 -12.33 18.43
N SER A 308 33.05 -12.24 19.54
CA SER A 308 32.39 -12.08 20.85
C SER A 308 31.87 -10.66 21.10
N GLY A 309 32.32 -9.72 20.27
CA GLY A 309 32.01 -8.30 20.25
C GLY A 309 31.28 -7.91 18.97
N ASN A 310 31.64 -6.77 18.39
CA ASN A 310 31.00 -6.21 17.21
C ASN A 310 31.71 -6.62 15.92
N ILE A 311 30.94 -6.61 14.83
CA ILE A 311 31.45 -6.82 13.48
C ILE A 311 31.10 -5.60 12.63
N ALA A 312 32.06 -5.05 11.91
CA ALA A 312 31.88 -3.99 10.94
C ALA A 312 32.42 -4.43 9.58
N PHE A 313 31.59 -4.35 8.54
CA PHE A 313 31.95 -4.61 7.15
C PHE A 313 31.69 -3.35 6.32
N ASN A 314 32.75 -2.73 5.82
CA ASN A 314 32.70 -1.54 4.97
C ASN A 314 33.31 -1.85 3.60
N SER A 315 32.45 -2.03 2.61
CA SER A 315 32.77 -2.44 1.25
C SER A 315 32.49 -1.31 0.26
N GLY A 316 33.47 -0.96 -0.58
CA GLY A 316 33.25 -0.15 -1.78
C GLY A 316 32.52 -0.93 -2.88
N GLY A 317 32.37 -2.26 -2.74
CA GLY A 317 31.61 -3.14 -3.61
C GLY A 317 30.37 -3.72 -2.93
N SER A 318 30.17 -5.04 -3.06
CA SER A 318 29.13 -5.80 -2.38
C SER A 318 29.65 -6.40 -1.07
N ILE A 319 28.74 -6.76 -0.17
CA ILE A 319 29.00 -7.67 0.95
C ILE A 319 28.19 -8.94 0.69
N ASN A 320 28.85 -10.07 0.48
CA ASN A 320 28.19 -11.34 0.18
C ASN A 320 28.59 -12.38 1.22
N GLY A 321 27.71 -13.33 1.53
CA GLY A 321 28.14 -14.46 2.33
C GLY A 321 27.10 -15.54 2.51
N SER A 322 27.53 -16.78 2.30
CA SER A 322 26.81 -17.99 2.72
C SER A 322 27.23 -18.47 4.10
N GLY A 323 28.35 -17.99 4.62
CA GLY A 323 28.82 -18.27 5.97
C GLY A 323 27.97 -17.56 7.01
N LEU A 324 27.73 -18.22 8.15
CA LEU A 324 27.00 -17.63 9.26
C LEU A 324 27.88 -16.57 9.95
N ILE A 325 27.37 -15.34 10.03
CA ILE A 325 27.99 -14.24 10.78
C ILE A 325 27.37 -14.19 12.18
N HIS A 326 28.20 -14.28 13.22
CA HIS A 326 27.77 -14.25 14.62
C HIS A 326 28.55 -13.20 15.43
N GLY A 327 27.85 -12.44 16.27
CA GLY A 327 28.41 -11.40 17.13
C GLY A 327 27.33 -10.63 17.87
N ASN A 328 27.70 -9.56 18.57
CA ASN A 328 26.75 -8.71 19.29
C ASN A 328 25.93 -7.85 18.32
N ASN A 329 26.64 -7.03 17.52
CA ASN A 329 26.06 -6.15 16.53
C ASN A 329 26.83 -6.28 15.21
N LEU A 330 26.11 -6.19 14.10
CA LEU A 330 26.69 -6.17 12.75
C LEU A 330 26.39 -4.83 12.07
N ASN A 331 27.44 -4.10 11.71
CA ASN A 331 27.35 -2.90 10.90
C ASN A 331 27.80 -3.21 9.47
N THR A 332 26.95 -2.95 8.49
CA THR A 332 27.30 -3.12 7.07
C THR A 332 27.21 -1.79 6.33
N SER A 333 28.21 -1.52 5.50
CA SER A 333 28.26 -0.40 4.56
C SER A 333 28.65 -0.94 3.19
N SER A 334 27.83 -0.74 2.18
CA SER A 334 28.12 -1.18 0.81
C SER A 334 27.64 -0.20 -0.26
N VAL A 335 28.09 -0.44 -1.49
CA VAL A 335 27.65 0.31 -2.69
C VAL A 335 26.78 -0.57 -3.58
N ASN A 336 27.15 -1.85 -3.72
CA ASN A 336 26.51 -2.78 -4.65
C ASN A 336 25.60 -3.81 -3.95
N GLY A 337 25.11 -3.49 -2.76
CA GLY A 337 24.21 -4.34 -1.98
C GLY A 337 24.90 -5.20 -0.92
N THR A 338 24.08 -5.87 -0.12
CA THR A 338 24.47 -6.77 0.96
C THR A 338 23.62 -8.04 0.83
N ASN A 339 24.22 -9.22 0.91
CA ASN A 339 23.51 -10.50 0.93
C ASN A 339 24.18 -11.45 1.92
N ILE A 340 23.60 -11.62 3.09
CA ILE A 340 24.25 -12.28 4.23
C ILE A 340 23.31 -13.17 5.04
N GLN A 341 23.91 -14.16 5.68
CA GLN A 341 23.29 -14.97 6.73
C GLN A 341 23.90 -14.62 8.09
N THR A 342 23.05 -14.43 9.10
CA THR A 342 23.51 -13.98 10.41
C THR A 342 22.71 -14.58 11.58
N SER A 343 23.25 -14.40 12.78
CA SER A 343 22.64 -14.78 14.06
C SER A 343 22.86 -13.68 15.10
N VAL A 344 23.15 -12.46 14.66
CA VAL A 344 23.35 -11.30 15.53
C VAL A 344 22.00 -10.81 16.05
N SER A 345 22.03 -10.13 17.20
CA SER A 345 20.82 -9.50 17.76
C SER A 345 20.45 -8.22 17.03
N SER A 346 21.42 -7.51 16.46
CA SER A 346 21.16 -6.28 15.71
C SER A 346 22.00 -6.14 14.45
N VAL A 347 21.38 -5.61 13.40
CA VAL A 347 22.03 -5.24 12.14
C VAL A 347 21.74 -3.78 11.83
N SER A 348 22.80 -3.00 11.62
CA SER A 348 22.72 -1.66 11.02
C SER A 348 23.29 -1.71 9.61
N PHE A 349 22.47 -1.49 8.59
CA PHE A 349 22.91 -1.52 7.20
C PHE A 349 22.88 -0.14 6.54
N ASN A 350 23.83 0.11 5.65
CA ASN A 350 23.86 1.28 4.79
C ASN A 350 24.31 0.86 3.40
N ASN A 351 23.39 0.86 2.43
CA ASN A 351 23.74 0.67 1.02
C ASN A 351 23.48 1.96 0.25
N SER A 352 24.55 2.52 -0.30
CA SER A 352 24.54 3.82 -0.99
C SER A 352 24.21 3.74 -2.48
N GLY A 353 24.26 2.55 -3.07
CA GLY A 353 23.93 2.34 -4.49
C GLY A 353 22.59 1.66 -4.72
N ILE A 354 22.48 0.96 -5.85
CA ILE A 354 21.22 0.38 -6.36
C ILE A 354 21.04 -1.11 -6.03
N GLY A 355 22.04 -1.73 -5.37
CA GLY A 355 21.99 -3.15 -5.00
C GLY A 355 21.01 -3.44 -3.85
N SER A 356 20.52 -4.66 -3.77
CA SER A 356 19.61 -5.07 -2.69
C SER A 356 20.34 -5.30 -1.37
N VAL A 357 19.63 -5.14 -0.26
CA VAL A 357 20.04 -5.58 1.07
C VAL A 357 19.19 -6.80 1.43
N LEU A 358 19.81 -7.97 1.49
CA LEU A 358 19.19 -9.26 1.80
C LEU A 358 19.84 -9.78 3.08
N ILE A 359 19.08 -9.80 4.17
CA ILE A 359 19.56 -10.24 5.48
C ILE A 359 18.69 -11.40 5.94
N ASN A 360 19.33 -12.56 6.14
CA ASN A 360 18.69 -13.73 6.71
C ASN A 360 19.24 -14.00 8.11
N ASN A 361 18.45 -13.69 9.13
CA ASN A 361 18.80 -13.90 10.52
C ASN A 361 18.17 -15.18 11.06
N THR A 362 18.98 -16.01 11.70
CA THR A 362 18.52 -17.30 12.26
C THR A 362 17.76 -17.16 13.59
N GLY A 363 17.83 -15.99 14.25
CA GLY A 363 17.11 -15.69 15.49
C GLY A 363 16.40 -14.33 15.42
N ALA A 364 16.11 -13.73 16.58
CA ALA A 364 15.50 -12.41 16.66
C ALA A 364 16.43 -11.32 16.07
N LEU A 365 15.86 -10.43 15.26
CA LEU A 365 16.60 -9.41 14.52
C LEU A 365 16.10 -8.02 14.87
N THR A 366 16.96 -7.17 15.42
CA THR A 366 16.73 -5.71 15.41
C THR A 366 17.44 -5.09 14.21
N ALA A 367 16.69 -4.53 13.26
CA ALA A 367 17.25 -3.91 12.06
C ALA A 367 17.07 -2.39 12.07
N THR A 368 18.12 -1.68 11.65
CA THR A 368 18.05 -0.26 11.28
C THR A 368 18.88 -0.05 10.03
N GLY A 369 18.54 0.93 9.20
CA GLY A 369 19.39 1.24 8.07
C GLY A 369 18.72 1.91 6.90
N SER A 370 19.53 2.22 5.89
CA SER A 370 19.07 2.80 4.64
C SER A 370 19.62 2.04 3.45
N ASN A 371 18.77 1.82 2.46
CA ASN A 371 19.15 1.35 1.15
C ASN A 371 18.70 2.38 0.11
N SER A 372 19.63 2.99 -0.64
CA SER A 372 19.28 4.04 -1.61
C SER A 372 18.48 3.54 -2.80
N GLY A 373 18.62 2.25 -3.18
CA GLY A 373 17.87 1.64 -4.27
C GLY A 373 17.93 0.12 -4.24
N GLY A 374 17.02 -0.55 -4.94
CA GLY A 374 16.89 -2.02 -4.86
C GLY A 374 15.99 -2.48 -3.71
N LEU A 375 15.90 -3.80 -3.50
CA LEU A 375 15.07 -4.43 -2.48
C LEU A 375 15.75 -4.38 -1.11
N VAL A 376 15.00 -4.13 -0.04
CA VAL A 376 15.38 -4.53 1.31
C VAL A 376 14.58 -5.77 1.68
N ASP A 377 15.23 -6.89 1.93
CA ASP A 377 14.62 -8.16 2.35
C ASP A 377 15.20 -8.57 3.70
N LEU A 378 14.37 -8.51 4.73
CA LEU A 378 14.72 -8.90 6.09
C LEU A 378 13.96 -10.17 6.44
N THR A 379 14.68 -11.25 6.69
CA THR A 379 14.11 -12.54 7.06
C THR A 379 14.60 -12.97 8.43
N SER A 380 13.71 -13.51 9.26
CA SER A 380 14.00 -14.01 10.60
C SER A 380 13.16 -15.26 10.92
N ASN A 381 13.77 -16.25 11.55
CA ASN A 381 13.05 -17.39 12.14
C ASN A 381 12.46 -17.09 13.54
N ASP A 382 12.40 -15.81 13.92
CA ASP A 382 11.86 -15.33 15.18
C ASP A 382 11.23 -13.93 14.92
N LEU A 383 11.27 -13.01 15.88
CA LEU A 383 10.80 -11.63 15.78
C LEU A 383 11.75 -10.75 14.93
N ILE A 384 11.17 -9.93 14.04
CA ILE A 384 11.86 -8.75 13.47
C ILE A 384 11.42 -7.50 14.21
N THR A 385 12.38 -6.69 14.65
CA THR A 385 12.15 -5.36 15.21
C THR A 385 12.84 -4.31 14.35
N VAL A 386 12.09 -3.36 13.80
CA VAL A 386 12.69 -2.12 13.27
C VAL A 386 13.04 -1.22 14.44
N GLY A 387 14.33 -1.00 14.65
CA GLY A 387 14.82 -0.16 15.74
C GLY A 387 14.41 1.31 15.58
N ALA A 388 14.64 2.12 16.63
CA ALA A 388 14.29 3.54 16.63
C ALA A 388 14.98 4.37 15.51
N GLY A 389 16.09 3.88 14.96
CA GLY A 389 16.77 4.47 13.81
C GLY A 389 16.01 4.30 12.49
N GLY A 390 14.96 3.47 12.45
CA GLY A 390 14.12 3.24 11.27
C GLY A 390 14.78 2.39 10.18
N VAL A 391 13.98 2.10 9.15
CA VAL A 391 14.43 1.43 7.92
C VAL A 391 13.93 2.24 6.72
N SER A 392 14.86 2.68 5.87
CA SER A 392 14.53 3.36 4.61
C SER A 392 14.91 2.47 3.43
N ALA A 393 13.91 1.96 2.71
CA ALA A 393 14.09 1.22 1.46
C ALA A 393 13.75 2.14 0.28
N GLY A 394 14.75 2.53 -0.53
CA GLY A 394 14.52 3.31 -1.74
C GLY A 394 13.73 2.55 -2.83
N GLY A 395 13.69 1.22 -2.76
CA GLY A 395 12.85 0.35 -3.59
C GLY A 395 11.81 -0.41 -2.77
N ALA A 396 11.52 -1.65 -3.18
CA ALA A 396 10.61 -2.54 -2.46
C ALA A 396 11.16 -2.94 -1.08
N LEU A 397 10.26 -3.34 -0.19
CA LEU A 397 10.56 -3.79 1.16
C LEU A 397 9.86 -5.11 1.44
N ASN A 398 10.61 -6.12 1.87
CA ASN A 398 10.10 -7.37 2.39
C ASN A 398 10.57 -7.56 3.83
N MET A 399 9.65 -7.92 4.72
CA MET A 399 9.98 -8.42 6.05
C MET A 399 9.22 -9.73 6.28
N THR A 400 9.95 -10.80 6.60
CA THR A 400 9.37 -12.11 6.87
C THR A 400 9.87 -12.63 8.21
N ALA A 401 8.96 -12.79 9.17
CA ALA A 401 9.23 -13.25 10.52
C ALA A 401 8.33 -14.45 10.85
N SER A 402 8.72 -15.28 11.81
CA SER A 402 7.88 -16.40 12.27
C SER A 402 7.24 -16.15 13.64
N LYS A 403 7.54 -15.03 14.30
CA LYS A 403 6.99 -14.68 15.62
C LYS A 403 6.62 -13.20 15.75
N GLY A 404 6.40 -12.54 14.63
CA GLY A 404 5.95 -11.16 14.58
C GLY A 404 6.93 -10.18 13.95
N ILE A 405 6.40 -9.00 13.62
CA ILE A 405 7.16 -7.83 13.18
C ILE A 405 6.75 -6.65 14.06
N THR A 406 7.72 -5.96 14.65
CA THR A 406 7.50 -4.75 15.45
C THR A 406 8.22 -3.55 14.84
N VAL A 407 7.50 -2.46 14.64
CA VAL A 407 8.02 -1.20 14.07
C VAL A 407 8.11 -0.14 15.17
N ASN A 408 9.31 0.10 15.70
CA ASN A 408 9.55 1.13 16.73
C ASN A 408 10.04 2.47 16.15
N GLY A 409 10.66 2.46 14.97
CA GLY A 409 11.09 3.65 14.24
C GLY A 409 10.35 3.81 12.93
N ALA A 410 10.64 4.87 12.17
CA ALA A 410 10.01 5.09 10.87
C ALA A 410 10.49 4.04 9.84
N VAL A 411 9.54 3.44 9.13
CA VAL A 411 9.78 2.64 7.93
C VAL A 411 9.29 3.44 6.73
N VAL A 412 10.19 3.68 5.77
CA VAL A 412 9.87 4.34 4.51
C VAL A 412 10.26 3.41 3.37
N ALA A 413 9.31 3.05 2.52
CA ALA A 413 9.53 2.24 1.33
C ALA A 413 9.16 3.04 0.07
N GLY A 414 10.05 3.03 -0.93
CA GLY A 414 9.83 3.66 -2.24
C GLY A 414 9.11 2.76 -3.24
N GLY A 415 8.73 1.54 -2.84
CA GLY A 415 8.08 0.54 -3.68
C GLY A 415 7.13 -0.36 -2.88
N VAL A 416 6.63 -1.40 -3.55
CA VAL A 416 5.70 -2.36 -2.96
C VAL A 416 6.30 -2.98 -1.69
N THR A 417 5.49 -3.08 -0.65
CA THR A 417 5.89 -3.60 0.67
C THR A 417 5.17 -4.90 0.99
N HIS A 418 5.90 -5.94 1.38
CA HIS A 418 5.35 -7.21 1.87
C HIS A 418 5.83 -7.46 3.30
N LEU A 419 4.89 -7.59 4.22
CA LEU A 419 5.14 -7.88 5.63
C LEU A 419 4.43 -9.18 5.98
N ASN A 420 5.20 -10.22 6.25
CA ASN A 420 4.68 -11.48 6.76
C ASN A 420 5.21 -11.68 8.18
N ALA A 421 4.38 -11.33 9.16
CA ALA A 421 4.71 -11.42 10.58
C ALA A 421 4.58 -12.84 11.14
N ASP A 422 3.90 -13.75 10.43
CA ASP A 422 3.58 -15.10 10.88
C ASP A 422 3.83 -16.13 9.76
N SER A 423 5.07 -16.17 9.26
CA SER A 423 5.42 -16.95 8.06
C SER A 423 5.27 -18.47 8.17
N ASN A 424 5.19 -18.99 9.39
CA ASN A 424 4.91 -20.39 9.71
C ASN A 424 3.42 -20.68 9.94
N ALA A 425 2.56 -19.65 9.93
CA ALA A 425 1.11 -19.73 10.09
C ALA A 425 0.70 -20.58 11.31
N ASP A 426 1.35 -20.36 12.46
CA ASP A 426 1.05 -21.07 13.71
C ASP A 426 0.10 -20.29 14.63
N GLY A 427 -0.36 -19.11 14.19
CA GLY A 427 -1.31 -18.27 14.92
C GLY A 427 -0.68 -17.48 16.06
N THR A 428 0.59 -17.05 15.92
CA THR A 428 1.29 -16.29 16.97
C THR A 428 2.01 -15.02 16.50
N GLY A 429 2.33 -14.91 15.21
CA GLY A 429 3.10 -13.78 14.68
C GLY A 429 2.28 -12.50 14.44
N ASP A 430 2.32 -11.55 15.38
CA ASP A 430 1.59 -10.28 15.26
C ASP A 430 2.39 -9.20 14.50
N PHE A 431 1.69 -8.27 13.85
CA PHE A 431 2.28 -7.05 13.28
C PHE A 431 1.96 -5.82 14.13
N THR A 432 2.99 -5.24 14.73
CA THR A 432 2.87 -4.08 15.62
C THR A 432 3.55 -2.84 15.03
N ILE A 433 2.86 -1.71 15.02
CA ILE A 433 3.45 -0.37 14.84
C ILE A 433 3.34 0.37 16.17
N ALA A 434 4.48 0.66 16.80
CA ALA A 434 4.52 1.36 18.08
C ALA A 434 4.12 2.85 17.92
N VAL A 435 3.84 3.54 19.04
CA VAL A 435 3.44 4.96 19.07
C VAL A 435 4.44 5.88 18.33
N ALA A 436 5.74 5.59 18.43
CA ALA A 436 6.78 6.36 17.75
C ALA A 436 7.14 5.81 16.35
N GLY A 437 6.57 4.66 15.99
CA GLY A 437 6.76 4.01 14.70
C GLY A 437 5.81 4.55 13.64
N SER A 438 6.19 4.35 12.39
CA SER A 438 5.32 4.59 11.24
C SER A 438 5.73 3.68 10.09
N LEU A 439 4.80 3.36 9.20
CA LEU A 439 5.08 2.72 7.92
C LEU A 439 4.50 3.57 6.79
N ASP A 440 5.36 4.05 5.88
CA ASP A 440 4.97 4.81 4.69
C ASP A 440 5.55 4.15 3.43
N THR A 441 4.69 3.73 2.51
CA THR A 441 5.11 3.09 1.24
C THR A 441 5.17 4.06 0.06
N GLY A 442 5.08 5.37 0.30
CA GLY A 442 5.37 6.39 -0.71
C GLY A 442 4.45 6.34 -1.94
N ASN A 443 3.18 5.97 -1.76
CA ASN A 443 2.16 5.71 -2.80
C ASN A 443 2.16 4.31 -3.42
N SER A 444 2.91 3.35 -2.87
CA SER A 444 2.94 1.96 -3.35
C SER A 444 2.03 1.04 -2.55
N ASP A 445 1.67 -0.12 -3.11
CA ASP A 445 0.85 -1.10 -2.39
C ASP A 445 1.59 -1.73 -1.20
N SER A 446 0.83 -2.10 -0.17
CA SER A 446 1.32 -2.82 1.01
C SER A 446 0.51 -4.10 1.23
N PHE A 447 1.19 -5.22 1.47
CA PHE A 447 0.60 -6.51 1.77
C PHE A 447 1.06 -6.95 3.15
N ILE A 448 0.11 -7.19 4.06
CA ILE A 448 0.36 -7.54 5.45
C ILE A 448 -0.32 -8.89 5.73
N THR A 449 0.45 -9.83 6.23
CA THR A 449 -0.02 -11.12 6.74
C THR A 449 0.46 -11.27 8.16
N ALA A 450 -0.46 -11.45 9.10
CA ALA A 450 -0.17 -11.55 10.53
C ALA A 450 -1.26 -12.38 11.23
N ASN A 451 -0.99 -12.82 12.46
CA ASN A 451 -2.01 -13.37 13.33
C ASN A 451 -2.94 -12.24 13.82
N ASP A 452 -2.38 -11.24 14.52
CA ASP A 452 -3.10 -10.04 14.95
C ASP A 452 -2.35 -8.74 14.59
N LEU A 453 -3.01 -7.60 14.74
CA LEU A 453 -2.46 -6.27 14.51
C LEU A 453 -2.45 -5.44 15.79
N VAL A 454 -1.44 -4.58 15.91
CA VAL A 454 -1.39 -3.55 16.95
C VAL A 454 -0.92 -2.22 16.36
N PHE A 455 -1.83 -1.34 15.97
CA PHE A 455 -1.49 -0.06 15.32
C PHE A 455 -1.62 1.14 16.25
N ASN A 456 -0.54 1.42 16.98
CA ASN A 456 -0.41 2.64 17.79
C ASN A 456 0.23 3.81 17.03
N GLY A 457 0.93 3.52 15.93
CA GLY A 457 1.53 4.49 15.01
C GLY A 457 0.87 4.45 13.64
N ALA A 458 1.26 5.36 12.74
CA ALA A 458 0.62 5.53 11.44
C ALA A 458 1.04 4.47 10.41
N LEU A 459 0.08 4.01 9.62
CA LEU A 459 0.26 3.17 8.44
C LEU A 459 -0.27 3.91 7.21
N SER A 460 0.58 4.24 6.25
CA SER A 460 0.22 5.00 5.05
C SER A 460 0.72 4.33 3.78
N SER A 461 -0.19 4.13 2.83
CA SER A 461 0.17 3.82 1.44
C SER A 461 -0.15 4.96 0.47
N GLY A 462 -0.63 6.11 0.95
CA GLY A 462 -1.03 7.22 0.09
C GLY A 462 -2.06 6.78 -0.96
N ALA A 463 -1.70 6.85 -2.24
CA ALA A 463 -2.54 6.38 -3.34
C ALA A 463 -2.55 4.85 -3.56
N GLY A 464 -1.66 4.10 -2.90
CA GLY A 464 -1.58 2.64 -2.99
C GLY A 464 -2.66 1.93 -2.17
N THR A 465 -2.86 0.64 -2.42
CA THR A 465 -3.76 -0.23 -1.67
C THR A 465 -3.04 -0.89 -0.50
N ILE A 466 -3.68 -0.96 0.67
CA ILE A 466 -3.25 -1.80 1.78
C ILE A 466 -4.09 -3.06 1.79
N THR A 467 -3.45 -4.23 1.78
CA THR A 467 -4.10 -5.54 1.94
C THR A 467 -3.66 -6.16 3.26
N ILE A 468 -4.61 -6.59 4.07
CA ILE A 468 -4.39 -7.21 5.37
C ILE A 468 -5.06 -8.58 5.36
N GLN A 469 -4.33 -9.63 5.74
CA GLN A 469 -4.83 -11.00 5.82
C GLN A 469 -4.41 -11.66 7.13
N VAL A 470 -5.30 -12.48 7.67
CA VAL A 470 -4.99 -13.38 8.79
C VAL A 470 -4.13 -14.53 8.27
N SER A 471 -3.04 -14.85 8.96
CA SER A 471 -2.04 -15.83 8.52
C SER A 471 -2.54 -17.27 8.43
N ASP A 472 -3.52 -17.65 9.24
CA ASP A 472 -4.03 -19.01 9.39
C ASP A 472 -5.49 -19.18 8.89
N ASN A 473 -6.01 -18.18 8.18
CA ASN A 473 -7.41 -18.07 7.74
C ASN A 473 -8.42 -17.93 8.89
N GLY A 474 -7.99 -17.41 10.04
CA GLY A 474 -8.88 -17.01 11.13
C GLY A 474 -9.92 -15.95 10.78
N THR A 475 -10.71 -15.60 11.78
CA THR A 475 -11.75 -14.57 11.74
C THR A 475 -11.18 -13.16 11.90
N ILE A 476 -11.87 -12.15 11.36
CA ILE A 476 -11.51 -10.73 11.52
C ILE A 476 -12.60 -9.99 12.29
N GLY A 477 -12.23 -9.27 13.34
CA GLY A 477 -13.09 -8.29 14.02
C GLY A 477 -12.72 -6.87 13.61
N VAL A 478 -13.70 -6.06 13.22
CA VAL A 478 -13.50 -4.64 12.88
C VAL A 478 -14.32 -3.74 13.81
N GLY A 479 -13.71 -2.67 14.31
CA GLY A 479 -14.33 -1.74 15.26
C GLY A 479 -14.29 -2.27 16.69
N ASN A 480 -15.44 -2.55 17.30
CA ASN A 480 -15.52 -3.16 18.64
C ASN A 480 -15.63 -4.68 18.61
N ALA A 481 -15.71 -5.28 17.42
CA ALA A 481 -15.80 -6.71 17.24
C ALA A 481 -14.45 -7.38 17.48
N ILE A 482 -14.48 -8.60 18.02
CA ILE A 482 -13.29 -9.41 18.29
C ILE A 482 -13.25 -10.54 17.27
N GLY A 483 -12.11 -10.71 16.62
CA GLY A 483 -11.75 -11.87 15.79
C GLY A 483 -10.43 -12.48 16.25
N ASP A 484 -9.92 -13.43 15.48
CA ASP A 484 -8.54 -13.91 15.64
C ASP A 484 -7.56 -12.75 15.34
N MET A 485 -7.86 -11.99 14.30
CA MET A 485 -7.34 -10.64 14.07
C MET A 485 -8.37 -9.60 14.49
N THR A 486 -7.98 -8.63 15.32
CA THR A 486 -8.81 -7.47 15.67
C THR A 486 -8.23 -6.21 15.04
N ILE A 487 -9.09 -5.42 14.41
CA ILE A 487 -8.77 -4.10 13.86
C ILE A 487 -9.72 -3.11 14.50
N ASP A 488 -9.31 -2.56 15.64
CA ASP A 488 -10.16 -1.68 16.40
C ASP A 488 -10.36 -0.30 15.72
N GLY A 489 -11.29 0.50 16.24
CA GLY A 489 -11.56 1.82 15.65
C GLY A 489 -10.35 2.77 15.67
N ALA A 490 -9.49 2.72 16.69
CA ALA A 490 -8.29 3.54 16.78
C ALA A 490 -7.21 3.06 15.80
N GLU A 491 -7.09 1.75 15.62
CA GLU A 491 -6.18 1.14 14.65
C GLU A 491 -6.60 1.46 13.23
N LEU A 492 -7.89 1.33 12.91
CA LEU A 492 -8.45 1.72 11.61
C LEU A 492 -8.20 3.21 11.31
N GLN A 493 -8.31 4.07 12.34
CA GLN A 493 -8.04 5.50 12.22
C GLN A 493 -6.56 5.81 11.87
N ASN A 494 -5.64 4.94 12.24
CA ASN A 494 -4.21 5.10 11.95
C ASN A 494 -3.83 4.67 10.53
N ILE A 495 -4.78 4.18 9.73
CA ILE A 495 -4.57 3.75 8.34
C ILE A 495 -4.91 4.89 7.37
N THR A 496 -4.03 5.14 6.42
CA THR A 496 -4.26 6.04 5.28
C THR A 496 -3.97 5.34 3.96
N SER A 497 -4.98 5.18 3.11
CA SER A 497 -4.84 4.52 1.80
C SER A 497 -5.96 4.92 0.83
N ALA A 498 -5.73 4.72 -0.47
CA ALA A 498 -6.80 4.79 -1.45
C ALA A 498 -7.82 3.66 -1.23
N ASN A 499 -7.32 2.44 -1.02
CA ASN A 499 -8.13 1.27 -0.72
C ASN A 499 -7.53 0.50 0.47
N LEU A 500 -8.41 -0.04 1.31
CA LEU A 500 -8.06 -1.02 2.33
C LEU A 500 -8.78 -2.33 2.02
N VAL A 501 -8.04 -3.42 1.84
CA VAL A 501 -8.58 -4.76 1.64
C VAL A 501 -8.35 -5.58 2.91
N LEU A 502 -9.43 -6.09 3.49
CA LEU A 502 -9.42 -6.94 4.67
C LEU A 502 -9.82 -8.36 4.28
N GLY A 503 -8.97 -9.33 4.63
CA GLY A 503 -9.20 -10.75 4.40
C GLY A 503 -9.01 -11.21 2.95
N ASN A 504 -9.47 -12.43 2.68
CA ASN A 504 -9.48 -13.09 1.38
C ASN A 504 -10.62 -14.13 1.34
N LEU A 505 -10.94 -14.67 0.15
CA LEU A 505 -12.03 -15.63 -0.03
C LEU A 505 -11.77 -17.05 0.52
N LEU A 506 -10.66 -17.27 1.23
CA LEU A 506 -10.36 -18.49 1.97
C LEU A 506 -10.43 -18.30 3.50
N GLY A 507 -10.56 -17.05 3.97
CA GLY A 507 -10.60 -16.68 5.38
C GLY A 507 -11.92 -17.03 6.09
N GLY A 508 -11.88 -17.02 7.42
CA GLY A 508 -13.06 -17.14 8.28
C GLY A 508 -13.94 -15.89 8.30
N ASN A 509 -15.00 -15.91 9.10
CA ASN A 509 -15.98 -14.83 9.18
C ASN A 509 -15.35 -13.47 9.52
N VAL A 510 -15.99 -12.40 9.03
CA VAL A 510 -15.69 -11.03 9.40
C VAL A 510 -16.86 -10.45 10.19
N VAL A 511 -16.60 -9.90 11.37
CA VAL A 511 -17.61 -9.24 12.20
C VAL A 511 -17.25 -7.77 12.35
N VAL A 512 -18.23 -6.89 12.16
CA VAL A 512 -18.07 -5.43 12.24
C VAL A 512 -19.02 -4.88 13.31
N ASP A 513 -18.50 -4.01 14.18
CA ASP A 513 -19.28 -3.39 15.26
C ASP A 513 -18.81 -1.94 15.51
N GLY A 514 -19.69 -0.96 15.32
CA GLY A 514 -19.45 0.40 15.83
C GLY A 514 -18.33 1.20 15.15
N VAL A 515 -18.05 0.98 13.87
CA VAL A 515 -17.07 1.81 13.12
C VAL A 515 -17.64 3.21 12.92
N THR A 516 -16.93 4.25 13.34
CA THR A 516 -17.38 5.65 13.17
C THR A 516 -16.78 6.29 11.91
N PRO A 517 -17.38 7.39 11.37
CA PRO A 517 -16.80 8.09 10.23
C PRO A 517 -15.35 8.59 10.47
N THR A 518 -14.99 8.85 11.72
CA THR A 518 -13.62 9.26 12.09
C THR A 518 -12.64 8.08 12.01
N ASN A 519 -13.09 6.86 12.28
CA ASN A 519 -12.22 5.67 12.20
C ASN A 519 -11.83 5.36 10.76
N SER A 520 -12.72 5.58 9.78
CA SER A 520 -12.44 5.30 8.36
C SER A 520 -11.99 6.53 7.55
N ALA A 521 -11.77 7.68 8.17
CA ALA A 521 -11.59 8.95 7.45
C ALA A 521 -10.37 8.98 6.52
N GLY A 522 -9.30 8.25 6.87
CA GLY A 522 -8.06 8.16 6.08
C GLY A 522 -8.12 7.19 4.91
N ILE A 523 -9.22 6.44 4.76
CA ILE A 523 -9.35 5.36 3.77
C ILE A 523 -10.38 5.76 2.71
N GLY A 524 -10.05 5.59 1.43
CA GLY A 524 -11.02 5.81 0.34
C GLY A 524 -12.14 4.76 0.36
N THR A 525 -11.83 3.54 -0.05
CA THR A 525 -12.78 2.41 -0.04
C THR A 525 -12.28 1.27 0.83
N VAL A 526 -13.15 0.74 1.68
CA VAL A 526 -12.90 -0.51 2.41
C VAL A 526 -13.49 -1.67 1.63
N PHE A 527 -12.67 -2.69 1.38
CA PHE A 527 -13.04 -3.97 0.80
C PHE A 527 -12.96 -5.03 1.89
N ILE A 528 -14.05 -5.74 2.15
CA ILE A 528 -14.07 -6.88 3.07
C ILE A 528 -14.31 -8.13 2.26
N ASN A 529 -13.33 -9.04 2.26
CA ASN A 529 -13.35 -10.30 1.52
C ASN A 529 -13.23 -11.47 2.48
N THR A 530 -14.13 -12.44 2.40
CA THR A 530 -14.11 -13.62 3.27
C THR A 530 -14.64 -14.88 2.58
N GLY A 531 -14.11 -16.04 2.98
CA GLY A 531 -14.69 -17.34 2.65
C GLY A 531 -15.88 -17.73 3.54
N GLY A 532 -16.07 -17.05 4.67
CA GLY A 532 -17.20 -17.20 5.59
C GLY A 532 -18.24 -16.10 5.42
N ASN A 533 -18.88 -15.73 6.53
CA ASN A 533 -19.91 -14.68 6.58
C ASN A 533 -19.33 -13.30 6.89
N ILE A 534 -20.04 -12.23 6.49
CA ILE A 534 -19.80 -10.85 6.94
C ILE A 534 -21.00 -10.40 7.79
N ASP A 535 -20.77 -10.10 9.07
CA ASP A 535 -21.83 -9.73 10.01
C ASP A 535 -21.62 -8.32 10.61
N PHE A 536 -22.56 -7.40 10.40
CA PHE A 536 -22.60 -6.10 11.08
C PHE A 536 -23.53 -6.18 12.29
N ASN A 537 -22.97 -6.08 13.50
CA ASN A 537 -23.67 -6.37 14.75
C ASN A 537 -23.54 -5.24 15.80
N ASN A 538 -24.44 -5.26 16.78
CA ASN A 538 -24.48 -4.41 17.98
C ASN A 538 -24.65 -2.90 17.72
N ASN A 539 -23.63 -2.20 17.24
CA ASN A 539 -23.64 -0.75 17.04
C ASN A 539 -23.50 -0.37 15.57
N ALA A 540 -24.13 0.75 15.19
CA ALA A 540 -24.11 1.27 13.84
C ALA A 540 -22.68 1.52 13.32
N SER A 541 -22.46 1.22 12.04
CA SER A 541 -21.13 1.36 11.41
C SER A 541 -21.19 2.32 10.22
N SER A 542 -20.10 3.05 9.98
CA SER A 542 -19.99 3.99 8.87
C SER A 542 -18.61 3.99 8.23
N PHE A 543 -18.59 4.09 6.91
CA PHE A 543 -17.39 4.07 6.06
C PHE A 543 -17.46 5.19 5.01
N ASN A 544 -16.34 5.56 4.38
CA ASN A 544 -16.37 6.47 3.23
C ASN A 544 -17.05 5.81 2.03
N ALA A 545 -16.58 4.62 1.64
CA ALA A 545 -17.18 3.71 0.66
C ALA A 545 -16.91 2.27 1.11
N LEU A 546 -17.79 1.33 0.75
CA LEU A 546 -17.73 -0.04 1.27
C LEU A 546 -18.10 -1.08 0.21
N ASN A 547 -17.18 -2.02 0.00
CA ASN A 547 -17.36 -3.18 -0.87
C ASN A 547 -17.23 -4.47 -0.05
N LEU A 548 -18.23 -5.34 -0.16
CA LEU A 548 -18.30 -6.60 0.57
C LEU A 548 -18.33 -7.76 -0.42
N THR A 549 -17.52 -8.80 -0.16
CA THR A 549 -17.54 -10.04 -0.94
C THR A 549 -17.38 -11.23 0.00
N ALA A 550 -18.41 -12.07 0.06
CA ALA A 550 -18.45 -13.25 0.91
C ALA A 550 -18.80 -14.48 0.08
N ASN A 551 -18.14 -15.63 0.36
CA ASN A 551 -18.68 -16.92 -0.10
C ASN A 551 -19.87 -17.37 0.78
N GLY A 552 -19.98 -16.85 2.01
CA GLY A 552 -21.11 -17.07 2.89
C GLY A 552 -22.15 -15.94 2.83
N ASP A 553 -22.88 -15.78 3.93
CA ASP A 553 -23.92 -14.76 4.08
C ASP A 553 -23.33 -13.37 4.39
N ILE A 554 -24.04 -12.32 3.98
CA ILE A 554 -23.82 -10.94 4.43
C ILE A 554 -25.03 -10.50 5.25
N ASN A 555 -24.84 -10.27 6.56
CA ASN A 555 -25.90 -9.91 7.48
C ASN A 555 -25.69 -8.51 8.06
N VAL A 556 -26.67 -7.63 7.85
CA VAL A 556 -26.68 -6.25 8.37
C VAL A 556 -27.75 -6.14 9.46
N ASN A 557 -27.32 -6.26 10.72
CA ASN A 557 -28.22 -6.30 11.89
C ASN A 557 -28.35 -4.96 12.63
N THR A 558 -27.68 -3.93 12.15
CA THR A 558 -27.65 -2.56 12.69
C THR A 558 -27.51 -1.56 11.55
N ASP A 559 -27.77 -0.28 11.81
CA ASP A 559 -27.62 0.77 10.80
C ASP A 559 -26.20 0.77 10.20
N LEU A 560 -26.13 0.95 8.88
CA LEU A 560 -24.89 0.97 8.10
C LEU A 560 -24.92 2.16 7.14
N THR A 561 -23.83 2.92 7.07
CA THR A 561 -23.79 4.14 6.27
C THR A 561 -22.48 4.31 5.49
N THR A 562 -22.55 4.49 4.17
CA THR A 562 -21.43 5.06 3.40
C THR A 562 -21.62 6.57 3.23
N VAL A 563 -20.60 7.36 3.55
CA VAL A 563 -20.73 8.84 3.62
C VAL A 563 -20.22 9.59 2.39
N LEU A 564 -19.48 8.94 1.50
CA LEU A 564 -18.92 9.56 0.29
C LEU A 564 -19.16 8.76 -1.00
N GLY A 565 -19.01 7.43 -0.93
CA GLY A 565 -19.09 6.54 -2.08
C GLY A 565 -20.14 5.45 -1.93
N ASP A 566 -20.07 4.47 -2.82
CA ASP A 566 -21.09 3.44 -2.99
C ASP A 566 -21.03 2.39 -1.87
N PHE A 567 -22.15 1.69 -1.73
CA PHE A 567 -22.23 0.41 -1.02
C PHE A 567 -22.42 -0.71 -2.06
N ILE A 568 -21.47 -1.64 -2.13
CA ILE A 568 -21.56 -2.81 -3.02
C ILE A 568 -21.42 -4.08 -2.18
N ALA A 569 -22.33 -5.02 -2.36
CA ALA A 569 -22.30 -6.32 -1.70
C ALA A 569 -22.48 -7.47 -2.69
N VAL A 570 -21.62 -8.48 -2.56
CA VAL A 570 -21.72 -9.76 -3.28
C VAL A 570 -21.71 -10.88 -2.24
N ALA A 571 -22.87 -11.47 -1.98
CA ALA A 571 -23.00 -12.74 -1.26
C ALA A 571 -22.99 -13.91 -2.26
N ASP A 572 -22.57 -15.10 -1.81
CA ASP A 572 -22.36 -16.30 -2.66
C ASP A 572 -21.35 -16.07 -3.81
N ALA A 573 -20.18 -15.51 -3.50
CA ALA A 573 -19.16 -15.22 -4.50
C ALA A 573 -18.59 -16.47 -5.21
N ASP A 574 -18.72 -17.66 -4.61
CA ASP A 574 -18.30 -18.93 -5.21
C ASP A 574 -19.42 -19.67 -5.99
N LEU A 575 -20.62 -19.08 -6.04
CA LEU A 575 -21.77 -19.54 -6.81
C LEU A 575 -22.19 -20.97 -6.48
N ASN A 576 -22.09 -21.33 -5.20
CA ASN A 576 -22.41 -22.67 -4.71
C ASN A 576 -23.88 -22.83 -4.28
N LEU A 577 -24.70 -21.77 -4.44
CA LEU A 577 -26.09 -21.68 -3.98
C LEU A 577 -26.22 -21.62 -2.44
N SER A 578 -25.28 -20.93 -1.81
CA SER A 578 -25.28 -20.59 -0.39
C SER A 578 -24.66 -19.21 -0.24
N GLY A 579 -25.39 -18.27 0.33
CA GLY A 579 -24.92 -16.90 0.55
C GLY A 579 -26.02 -15.90 0.28
N ASN A 580 -26.70 -15.52 1.35
CA ASN A 580 -27.79 -14.56 1.33
C ASN A 580 -27.30 -13.17 1.75
N PHE A 581 -27.97 -12.14 1.27
CA PHE A 581 -27.88 -10.81 1.88
C PHE A 581 -29.09 -10.59 2.78
N SER A 582 -28.88 -10.25 4.05
CA SER A 582 -29.97 -9.98 5.01
C SER A 582 -29.84 -8.59 5.62
N LEU A 583 -30.93 -7.83 5.64
CA LEU A 583 -31.05 -6.53 6.32
C LEU A 583 -32.15 -6.61 7.38
N ALA A 584 -31.77 -6.52 8.66
CA ALA A 584 -32.68 -6.77 9.77
C ALA A 584 -33.75 -5.69 9.94
N GLY A 585 -34.88 -6.04 10.58
CA GLY A 585 -35.97 -5.10 10.81
C GLY A 585 -35.58 -3.93 11.71
N GLY A 586 -36.03 -2.72 11.35
CA GLY A 586 -35.72 -1.49 12.08
C GLY A 586 -34.31 -0.94 11.82
N THR A 587 -33.55 -1.55 10.91
CA THR A 587 -32.25 -1.05 10.45
C THR A 587 -32.40 -0.22 9.18
N THR A 588 -31.47 0.70 8.96
CA THR A 588 -31.34 1.46 7.71
C THR A 588 -29.94 1.26 7.14
N LEU A 589 -29.86 0.81 5.89
CA LEU A 589 -28.66 0.88 5.08
C LEU A 589 -28.74 2.14 4.22
N SER A 590 -27.82 3.07 4.45
CA SER A 590 -27.74 4.33 3.72
C SER A 590 -26.44 4.42 2.92
N SER A 591 -26.52 4.86 1.66
CA SER A 591 -25.36 5.16 0.83
C SER A 591 -25.42 6.61 0.34
N ALA A 592 -24.26 7.29 0.32
CA ALA A 592 -24.15 8.61 -0.27
C ALA A 592 -24.34 8.60 -1.79
N ASN A 593 -24.05 7.48 -2.44
CA ASN A 593 -24.23 7.24 -3.86
C ASN A 593 -25.10 5.99 -4.05
N ASP A 594 -24.62 4.99 -4.80
CA ASP A 594 -25.38 3.80 -5.17
C ASP A 594 -25.40 2.75 -4.05
N ILE A 595 -26.45 1.92 -4.05
CA ILE A 595 -26.51 0.63 -3.35
C ILE A 595 -26.65 -0.46 -4.41
N VAL A 596 -25.69 -1.37 -4.48
CA VAL A 596 -25.73 -2.53 -5.38
C VAL A 596 -25.57 -3.82 -4.58
N ILE A 597 -26.58 -4.68 -4.61
CA ILE A 597 -26.59 -5.96 -3.88
C ILE A 597 -26.75 -7.10 -4.87
N THR A 598 -25.82 -8.04 -4.85
CA THR A 598 -25.90 -9.32 -5.56
C THR A 598 -25.86 -10.46 -4.55
N ALA A 599 -26.86 -11.34 -4.60
CA ALA A 599 -26.96 -12.51 -3.73
C ALA A 599 -27.88 -13.56 -4.35
N GLU A 600 -27.88 -14.79 -3.85
CA GLU A 600 -28.91 -15.77 -4.24
C GLU A 600 -30.30 -15.30 -3.76
N PHE A 601 -30.41 -15.04 -2.45
CA PHE A 601 -31.58 -14.43 -1.83
C PHE A 601 -31.21 -13.13 -1.12
N ILE A 602 -32.13 -12.16 -1.19
CA ILE A 602 -32.03 -10.88 -0.49
C ILE A 602 -33.21 -10.79 0.49
N ASP A 603 -32.95 -10.85 1.79
CA ASP A 603 -33.94 -10.65 2.85
C ASP A 603 -33.90 -9.20 3.34
N LEU A 604 -34.87 -8.39 2.91
CA LEU A 604 -34.97 -6.95 3.25
C LEU A 604 -36.13 -6.71 4.23
N ILE A 605 -35.81 -6.63 5.53
CA ILE A 605 -36.77 -6.22 6.57
C ILE A 605 -36.53 -4.76 6.99
N GLY A 606 -35.33 -4.24 6.76
CA GLY A 606 -34.96 -2.84 7.00
C GLY A 606 -35.19 -1.92 5.78
N ASN A 607 -34.70 -0.68 5.89
CA ASN A 607 -34.82 0.35 4.85
C ASN A 607 -33.54 0.44 4.00
N LEU A 608 -33.70 0.64 2.69
CA LEU A 608 -32.62 1.02 1.79
C LEU A 608 -32.77 2.49 1.38
N VAL A 609 -31.70 3.27 1.54
CA VAL A 609 -31.65 4.70 1.18
C VAL A 609 -30.38 5.02 0.40
N ALA A 610 -30.49 5.37 -0.87
CA ALA A 610 -29.35 5.72 -1.73
C ALA A 610 -29.40 7.18 -2.16
N GLY A 611 -28.26 7.86 -2.08
CA GLY A 611 -28.08 9.19 -2.66
C GLY A 611 -27.96 9.18 -4.18
N GLY A 612 -27.69 8.00 -4.78
CA GLY A 612 -27.78 7.70 -6.21
C GLY A 612 -28.89 6.69 -6.48
N SER A 613 -28.56 5.57 -7.08
CA SER A 613 -29.47 4.50 -7.52
C SER A 613 -29.43 3.25 -6.62
N ILE A 614 -30.48 2.42 -6.70
CA ILE A 614 -30.53 1.11 -6.03
C ILE A 614 -30.69 0.00 -7.07
N GLY A 615 -29.74 -0.95 -7.05
CA GLY A 615 -29.75 -2.16 -7.87
C GLY A 615 -29.78 -3.43 -7.02
N LEU A 616 -30.85 -4.24 -7.21
CA LEU A 616 -31.01 -5.53 -6.53
C LEU A 616 -30.91 -6.67 -7.55
N ASN A 617 -29.92 -7.55 -7.34
CA ASN A 617 -29.66 -8.74 -8.17
C ASN A 617 -29.64 -10.00 -7.30
N GLY A 618 -30.83 -10.41 -6.88
CA GLY A 618 -31.08 -11.64 -6.13
C GLY A 618 -32.57 -11.79 -5.87
N ASN A 619 -33.05 -13.01 -5.60
CA ASN A 619 -34.46 -13.20 -5.32
C ASN A 619 -34.80 -12.54 -3.98
N THR A 620 -35.54 -11.44 -4.02
CA THR A 620 -35.83 -10.65 -2.84
C THR A 620 -37.05 -11.23 -2.14
N GLN A 621 -36.90 -11.62 -0.88
CA GLN A 621 -37.99 -12.12 -0.04
C GLN A 621 -38.10 -11.27 1.21
N THR A 622 -39.30 -10.81 1.55
CA THR A 622 -39.48 -9.93 2.71
C THR A 622 -40.75 -10.31 3.46
N SER A 623 -40.72 -10.27 4.79
CA SER A 623 -41.86 -10.66 5.65
C SER A 623 -42.58 -9.47 6.31
N GLY A 624 -42.23 -8.24 5.92
CA GLY A 624 -42.76 -6.98 6.45
C GLY A 624 -42.73 -5.85 5.42
N PRO A 625 -43.03 -4.60 5.81
CA PRO A 625 -42.98 -3.48 4.87
C PRO A 625 -41.60 -3.35 4.21
N LEU A 626 -41.58 -3.25 2.89
CA LEU A 626 -40.37 -3.00 2.11
C LEU A 626 -40.33 -1.52 1.74
N ILE A 627 -39.26 -0.82 2.14
CA ILE A 627 -39.05 0.60 1.83
C ILE A 627 -37.72 0.74 1.08
N ILE A 628 -37.81 1.18 -0.18
CA ILE A 628 -36.68 1.43 -1.06
C ILE A 628 -36.77 2.89 -1.53
N SER A 629 -35.74 3.68 -1.23
CA SER A 629 -35.70 5.11 -1.56
C SER A 629 -34.36 5.47 -2.21
N ALA A 630 -34.40 6.08 -3.38
CA ALA A 630 -33.25 6.50 -4.16
C ALA A 630 -33.48 7.93 -4.68
N ASN A 631 -32.41 8.70 -4.86
CA ASN A 631 -32.53 10.03 -5.46
C ASN A 631 -32.54 9.97 -7.00
N ASP A 632 -31.81 9.04 -7.62
CA ASP A 632 -31.56 9.04 -9.07
C ASP A 632 -32.09 7.79 -9.80
N GLY A 633 -33.01 7.04 -9.19
CA GLY A 633 -33.72 5.93 -9.85
C GLY A 633 -33.54 4.55 -9.20
N ILE A 634 -34.42 3.63 -9.57
CA ILE A 634 -34.45 2.25 -9.04
C ILE A 634 -34.63 1.26 -10.17
N ILE A 635 -33.75 0.25 -10.24
CA ILE A 635 -33.83 -0.85 -11.22
C ILE A 635 -34.02 -2.19 -10.50
N ILE A 636 -35.12 -2.87 -10.79
CA ILE A 636 -35.44 -4.20 -10.25
C ILE A 636 -35.22 -5.26 -11.33
N SER A 637 -34.20 -6.09 -11.12
CA SER A 637 -33.74 -7.10 -12.09
C SER A 637 -34.10 -8.54 -11.72
N GLN A 638 -34.66 -8.76 -10.53
CA GLN A 638 -35.07 -10.05 -9.99
C GLN A 638 -36.36 -9.92 -9.18
N ASN A 639 -37.03 -11.06 -8.93
CA ASN A 639 -38.34 -11.07 -8.29
C ASN A 639 -38.28 -10.50 -6.87
N ILE A 640 -39.30 -9.74 -6.49
CA ILE A 640 -39.62 -9.30 -5.13
C ILE A 640 -40.86 -10.05 -4.67
N ASN A 641 -40.73 -10.88 -3.64
CA ASN A 641 -41.83 -11.55 -2.97
C ASN A 641 -41.96 -11.00 -1.55
N ASN A 642 -42.80 -9.98 -1.38
CA ASN A 642 -43.06 -9.34 -0.10
C ASN A 642 -44.38 -9.83 0.52
N ASN A 643 -44.41 -10.09 1.82
CA ASN A 643 -45.64 -10.26 2.59
C ASN A 643 -45.94 -8.99 3.41
N GLY A 644 -46.12 -7.86 2.74
CA GLY A 644 -46.30 -6.56 3.36
C GLY A 644 -46.42 -5.45 2.32
N ASN A 645 -46.58 -4.21 2.80
CA ASN A 645 -46.62 -3.05 1.91
C ASN A 645 -45.27 -2.86 1.20
N VAL A 646 -45.29 -2.54 -0.08
CA VAL A 646 -44.09 -2.17 -0.86
C VAL A 646 -44.15 -0.68 -1.15
N LEU A 647 -43.18 0.08 -0.63
CA LEU A 647 -43.01 1.51 -0.90
C LEU A 647 -41.69 1.71 -1.65
N ILE A 648 -41.81 2.20 -2.88
CA ILE A 648 -40.69 2.51 -3.77
C ILE A 648 -40.74 4.00 -4.08
N ASP A 649 -39.65 4.70 -3.79
CA ASP A 649 -39.45 6.10 -4.12
C ASP A 649 -38.16 6.25 -4.93
N ALA A 650 -38.28 6.41 -6.25
CA ALA A 650 -37.16 6.43 -7.18
C ALA A 650 -36.56 7.82 -7.39
N ASP A 651 -37.18 8.88 -6.85
CA ASP A 651 -36.76 10.29 -6.98
C ASP A 651 -37.07 11.01 -5.65
N ALA A 652 -36.37 10.58 -4.60
CA ALA A 652 -36.63 11.02 -3.23
C ALA A 652 -36.24 12.48 -2.96
N ASP A 653 -35.33 13.06 -3.76
CA ASP A 653 -34.91 14.46 -3.65
C ASP A 653 -35.76 15.41 -4.52
N LEU A 654 -36.71 14.86 -5.28
CA LEU A 654 -37.69 15.57 -6.09
C LEU A 654 -37.05 16.48 -7.14
N ASN A 655 -35.92 16.06 -7.70
CA ASN A 655 -35.17 16.85 -8.66
C ASN A 655 -35.64 16.61 -10.12
N GLY A 656 -36.48 15.58 -10.34
CA GLY A 656 -37.00 15.18 -11.66
C GLY A 656 -36.07 14.24 -12.44
N VAL A 657 -35.13 13.60 -11.75
CA VAL A 657 -34.28 12.51 -12.21
C VAL A 657 -34.57 11.35 -11.26
N GLY A 658 -34.94 10.20 -11.81
CA GLY A 658 -35.25 9.04 -10.97
C GLY A 658 -36.43 8.24 -11.50
N ASP A 659 -36.15 7.45 -12.52
CA ASP A 659 -37.14 6.58 -13.13
C ASP A 659 -37.23 5.26 -12.34
N PHE A 660 -38.41 4.65 -12.37
CA PHE A 660 -38.61 3.29 -11.88
C PHE A 660 -38.58 2.32 -13.05
N GLU A 661 -37.66 1.34 -13.03
CA GLU A 661 -37.57 0.28 -14.03
C GLU A 661 -37.76 -1.11 -13.42
N LEU A 662 -38.72 -1.86 -13.95
CA LEU A 662 -38.94 -3.28 -13.65
C LEU A 662 -38.67 -4.11 -14.92
N LEU A 663 -37.61 -4.92 -14.91
CA LEU A 663 -37.18 -5.67 -16.10
C LEU A 663 -38.20 -6.74 -16.52
N ALA A 664 -38.16 -7.11 -17.81
CA ALA A 664 -39.09 -8.08 -18.38
C ALA A 664 -38.98 -9.47 -17.73
N GLY A 665 -40.14 -10.08 -17.42
CA GLY A 665 -40.21 -11.40 -16.78
C GLY A 665 -40.01 -11.39 -15.27
N ILE A 666 -39.77 -10.22 -14.66
CA ILE A 666 -39.60 -10.05 -13.22
C ILE A 666 -40.95 -9.78 -12.55
N LEU A 667 -41.14 -10.27 -11.31
CA LEU A 667 -42.36 -10.13 -10.52
C LEU A 667 -42.09 -9.29 -9.26
N ILE A 668 -42.94 -8.30 -8.99
CA ILE A 668 -43.13 -7.71 -7.65
C ILE A 668 -44.47 -8.22 -7.12
N ASP A 669 -44.47 -9.03 -6.07
CA ASP A 669 -45.67 -9.54 -5.40
C ASP A 669 -45.69 -9.12 -3.94
N SER A 670 -46.75 -8.44 -3.51
CA SER A 670 -46.95 -8.01 -2.11
C SER A 670 -47.89 -8.94 -1.32
N GLN A 671 -48.33 -10.04 -1.93
CA GLN A 671 -49.19 -11.07 -1.35
C GLN A 671 -50.51 -10.52 -0.78
N GLY A 672 -51.06 -9.49 -1.40
CA GLY A 672 -52.34 -8.89 -1.00
C GLY A 672 -52.22 -7.60 -0.19
N HIS A 673 -51.08 -6.93 -0.23
CA HIS A 673 -50.82 -5.65 0.43
C HIS A 673 -50.56 -4.52 -0.58
N ASP A 674 -50.55 -3.26 -0.13
CA ASP A 674 -50.44 -2.13 -1.05
C ASP A 674 -49.04 -2.04 -1.67
N ILE A 675 -48.98 -1.68 -2.95
CA ILE A 675 -47.75 -1.33 -3.66
C ILE A 675 -47.85 0.14 -4.06
N SER A 676 -46.93 0.97 -3.58
CA SER A 676 -46.86 2.39 -3.91
C SER A 676 -45.52 2.71 -4.55
N ILE A 677 -45.55 3.27 -5.76
CA ILE A 677 -44.36 3.66 -6.52
C ILE A 677 -44.44 5.14 -6.85
N THR A 678 -43.42 5.88 -6.40
CA THR A 678 -43.20 7.28 -6.77
C THR A 678 -41.94 7.37 -7.63
N ALA A 679 -42.03 8.00 -8.80
CA ALA A 679 -40.93 8.09 -9.75
C ALA A 679 -41.12 9.26 -10.73
N ASN A 680 -40.08 9.61 -11.47
CA ASN A 680 -40.18 10.56 -12.58
C ASN A 680 -40.83 9.93 -13.84
N ASP A 681 -40.48 8.67 -14.16
CA ASP A 681 -41.13 7.85 -15.18
C ASP A 681 -41.28 6.39 -14.71
N PHE A 682 -42.16 5.63 -15.37
CA PHE A 682 -42.42 4.23 -15.07
C PHE A 682 -42.13 3.35 -16.28
N ILE A 683 -41.19 2.43 -16.15
CA ILE A 683 -40.84 1.44 -17.17
C ILE A 683 -41.18 0.06 -16.62
N ILE A 684 -42.34 -0.50 -17.02
CA ILE A 684 -42.92 -1.70 -16.40
C ILE A 684 -42.83 -2.90 -17.37
N GLY A 685 -41.63 -3.44 -17.55
CA GLY A 685 -41.41 -4.64 -18.35
C GLY A 685 -41.87 -5.94 -17.67
N GLY A 686 -41.75 -6.01 -16.34
CA GLY A 686 -42.17 -7.14 -15.50
C GLY A 686 -43.56 -6.96 -14.87
N THR A 687 -44.03 -7.94 -14.09
CA THR A 687 -45.35 -7.97 -13.43
C THR A 687 -45.33 -7.31 -12.04
N ILE A 688 -46.34 -6.49 -11.74
CA ILE A 688 -46.63 -5.94 -10.40
C ILE A 688 -47.95 -6.54 -9.90
N ASN A 689 -47.93 -7.23 -8.76
CA ASN A 689 -49.06 -7.94 -8.19
C ASN A 689 -49.33 -7.50 -6.74
N SER A 690 -50.35 -6.68 -6.53
CA SER A 690 -50.90 -6.37 -5.21
C SER A 690 -52.09 -7.24 -4.82
N GLY A 691 -52.51 -8.16 -5.69
CA GLY A 691 -53.62 -9.09 -5.44
C GLY A 691 -54.92 -8.35 -5.11
N THR A 692 -55.37 -8.47 -3.86
CA THR A 692 -56.61 -7.83 -3.39
C THR A 692 -56.43 -6.38 -2.92
N ALA A 693 -55.20 -5.87 -2.89
CA ALA A 693 -54.89 -4.53 -2.42
C ALA A 693 -54.69 -3.53 -3.58
N THR A 694 -54.27 -2.31 -3.24
CA THR A 694 -54.11 -1.21 -4.19
C THR A 694 -52.69 -1.18 -4.74
N THR A 695 -52.57 -0.91 -6.04
CA THR A 695 -51.30 -0.43 -6.62
C THR A 695 -51.45 1.06 -6.93
N SER A 696 -50.50 1.89 -6.50
CA SER A 696 -50.46 3.32 -6.76
C SER A 696 -49.20 3.70 -7.50
N LEU A 697 -49.36 4.43 -8.61
CA LEU A 697 -48.28 4.99 -9.42
C LEU A 697 -48.43 6.52 -9.44
N SER A 698 -47.48 7.24 -8.84
CA SER A 698 -47.51 8.70 -8.73
C SER A 698 -46.21 9.35 -9.18
N LEU A 699 -46.29 10.49 -9.87
CA LEU A 699 -45.08 11.21 -10.24
C LEU A 699 -44.46 11.89 -9.02
N SER A 700 -43.14 11.79 -8.88
CA SER A 700 -42.34 12.49 -7.87
C SER A 700 -42.46 14.01 -8.05
N VAL A 701 -42.28 14.47 -9.29
CA VAL A 701 -42.39 15.87 -9.70
C VAL A 701 -43.58 16.09 -10.64
N GLY A 702 -43.82 17.34 -11.04
CA GLY A 702 -44.89 17.66 -11.98
C GLY A 702 -44.66 17.06 -13.36
N GLY A 703 -45.72 16.55 -13.99
CA GLY A 703 -45.68 15.98 -15.34
C GLY A 703 -47.02 15.43 -15.77
N THR A 704 -47.25 15.32 -17.08
CA THR A 704 -48.43 14.67 -17.64
C THR A 704 -48.24 13.17 -17.72
N ILE A 705 -49.21 12.38 -17.28
CA ILE A 705 -49.19 10.92 -17.48
C ILE A 705 -50.00 10.60 -18.74
N GLY A 706 -49.38 9.88 -19.68
CA GLY A 706 -50.08 9.31 -20.83
C GLY A 706 -50.30 7.82 -20.64
N ILE A 707 -51.52 7.35 -20.88
CA ILE A 707 -51.96 5.97 -20.68
C ILE A 707 -52.41 5.36 -22.01
N GLY A 708 -51.94 4.14 -22.30
CA GLY A 708 -52.18 3.44 -23.56
C GLY A 708 -51.27 3.96 -24.66
N ASP A 709 -51.84 4.48 -25.75
CA ASP A 709 -51.07 5.09 -26.85
C ASP A 709 -50.88 6.61 -26.69
N ALA A 710 -51.37 7.18 -25.57
CA ALA A 710 -51.37 8.62 -25.36
C ALA A 710 -50.00 9.12 -24.89
N ALA A 711 -49.46 10.14 -25.57
CA ALA A 711 -48.21 10.79 -25.17
C ALA A 711 -48.35 11.70 -23.94
N GLY A 712 -47.37 11.62 -23.05
CA GLY A 712 -47.19 12.33 -21.78
C GLY A 712 -45.71 12.33 -21.40
N ASP A 713 -45.38 13.04 -20.34
CA ASP A 713 -44.01 13.12 -19.82
C ASP A 713 -43.59 11.79 -19.21
N ALA A 714 -44.51 11.15 -18.47
CA ALA A 714 -44.45 9.73 -18.15
C ALA A 714 -45.42 8.94 -19.02
N GLN A 715 -45.05 7.71 -19.37
CA GLN A 715 -45.82 6.84 -20.24
C GLN A 715 -46.14 5.50 -19.57
N ILE A 716 -47.41 5.13 -19.56
CA ILE A 716 -47.85 3.79 -19.14
C ILE A 716 -48.62 3.18 -20.32
N SER A 717 -47.91 2.40 -21.12
CA SER A 717 -48.44 1.77 -22.32
C SER A 717 -49.50 0.70 -22.01
N GLY A 718 -50.27 0.31 -23.02
CA GLY A 718 -51.20 -0.81 -22.89
C GLY A 718 -50.52 -2.15 -22.58
N ALA A 719 -49.23 -2.32 -22.89
CA ALA A 719 -48.46 -3.50 -22.50
C ALA A 719 -48.10 -3.45 -21.01
N GLU A 720 -47.68 -2.29 -20.52
CA GLU A 720 -47.35 -2.09 -19.10
C GLU A 720 -48.57 -2.24 -18.20
N LEU A 721 -49.75 -1.78 -18.63
CA LEU A 721 -51.00 -2.01 -17.89
C LEU A 721 -51.32 -3.51 -17.71
N GLN A 722 -51.00 -4.36 -18.69
CA GLN A 722 -51.26 -5.82 -18.61
C GLN A 722 -50.43 -6.48 -17.53
N ASN A 723 -49.26 -5.90 -17.26
CA ASN A 723 -48.33 -6.38 -16.28
C ASN A 723 -48.75 -6.02 -14.85
N ILE A 724 -49.85 -5.29 -14.63
CA ILE A 724 -50.31 -4.92 -13.29
C ILE A 724 -51.55 -5.74 -12.91
N SER A 725 -51.53 -6.32 -11.70
CA SER A 725 -52.62 -7.04 -11.06
C SER A 725 -52.91 -6.41 -9.70
N ALA A 726 -54.10 -5.85 -9.53
CA ALA A 726 -54.52 -5.14 -8.32
C ALA A 726 -56.05 -5.11 -8.22
N SER A 727 -56.61 -4.97 -7.02
CA SER A 727 -58.06 -4.72 -6.88
C SER A 727 -58.43 -3.32 -7.34
N ASN A 728 -57.51 -2.37 -7.15
CA ASN A 728 -57.57 -1.01 -7.64
C ASN A 728 -56.18 -0.58 -8.10
N LEU A 729 -56.05 -0.13 -9.35
CA LEU A 729 -54.87 0.58 -9.82
C LEU A 729 -55.15 2.08 -9.79
N ILE A 730 -54.45 2.83 -8.95
CA ILE A 730 -54.46 4.28 -8.90
C ILE A 730 -53.31 4.81 -9.75
N ILE A 731 -53.62 5.63 -10.75
CA ILE A 731 -52.61 6.33 -11.56
C ILE A 731 -52.78 7.83 -11.33
N GLY A 732 -51.74 8.42 -10.75
CA GLY A 732 -51.62 9.83 -10.48
C GLY A 732 -51.90 10.27 -9.06
N GLY A 733 -51.92 11.58 -8.87
CA GLY A 733 -52.01 12.21 -7.56
C GLY A 733 -51.90 13.73 -7.62
N ALA A 734 -51.40 14.33 -6.53
CA ALA A 734 -51.34 15.78 -6.35
C ALA A 734 -50.27 16.48 -7.19
N ASN A 735 -49.26 15.74 -7.67
CA ASN A 735 -48.15 16.30 -8.45
C ASN A 735 -48.46 16.38 -9.95
N ASN A 736 -49.39 15.57 -10.43
CA ASN A 736 -49.68 15.37 -11.84
C ASN A 736 -50.19 16.63 -12.56
N ASP A 737 -49.61 16.94 -13.73
CA ASP A 737 -50.00 18.04 -14.62
C ASP A 737 -51.09 17.66 -15.63
N GLY A 738 -51.85 16.61 -15.33
CA GLY A 738 -52.96 16.09 -16.12
C GLY A 738 -52.73 14.65 -16.61
N ILE A 739 -53.81 13.98 -17.00
CA ILE A 739 -53.78 12.60 -17.50
C ILE A 739 -54.39 12.54 -18.90
N LYS A 740 -53.73 11.85 -19.82
CA LYS A 740 -54.24 11.60 -21.18
C LYS A 740 -54.38 10.10 -21.42
N VAL A 741 -55.45 9.69 -22.09
CA VAL A 741 -55.75 8.27 -22.35
C VAL A 741 -56.09 8.06 -23.83
N ASP A 742 -55.49 7.03 -24.43
CA ASP A 742 -55.72 6.63 -25.83
C ASP A 742 -55.60 5.11 -25.97
N ASN A 743 -56.51 4.48 -26.72
CA ASN A 743 -56.45 3.09 -27.18
C ASN A 743 -56.21 2.02 -26.09
N VAL A 744 -56.73 2.22 -24.87
CA VAL A 744 -56.72 1.15 -23.86
C VAL A 744 -57.79 0.12 -24.20
N SER A 745 -57.44 -1.15 -24.29
CA SER A 745 -58.36 -2.25 -24.56
C SER A 745 -58.66 -3.09 -23.30
N LEU A 746 -59.75 -3.87 -23.31
CA LEU A 746 -60.06 -4.79 -22.20
C LEU A 746 -58.95 -5.83 -21.95
N ALA A 747 -58.18 -6.20 -22.99
CA ALA A 747 -57.02 -7.07 -22.82
C ALA A 747 -55.92 -6.37 -22.01
N ASN A 748 -55.77 -5.04 -22.17
CA ASN A 748 -54.75 -4.29 -21.44
C ASN A 748 -55.01 -4.23 -19.93
N ILE A 749 -56.26 -4.34 -19.51
CA ILE A 749 -56.70 -4.16 -18.11
C ILE A 749 -57.39 -5.41 -17.56
N ALA A 750 -57.15 -6.58 -18.15
CA ALA A 750 -57.85 -7.82 -17.79
C ALA A 750 -57.70 -8.21 -16.31
N ASN A 751 -56.57 -7.85 -15.69
CA ASN A 751 -56.25 -8.11 -14.28
C ASN A 751 -56.61 -6.95 -13.33
N LEU A 752 -57.33 -5.95 -13.83
CA LEU A 752 -57.66 -4.71 -13.11
C LEU A 752 -59.18 -4.52 -13.07
N PRO A 753 -59.85 -4.93 -11.98
CA PRO A 753 -61.29 -4.74 -11.82
C PRO A 753 -61.69 -3.26 -11.77
N LEU A 754 -60.83 -2.40 -11.23
CA LEU A 754 -61.01 -0.96 -11.14
C LEU A 754 -59.69 -0.24 -11.46
N VAL A 755 -59.78 0.79 -12.30
CA VAL A 755 -58.72 1.78 -12.51
C VAL A 755 -59.21 3.13 -12.00
N THR A 756 -58.42 3.79 -11.15
CA THR A 756 -58.69 5.13 -10.65
C THR A 756 -57.66 6.10 -11.22
N LEU A 757 -58.11 7.14 -11.90
CA LEU A 757 -57.25 8.19 -12.45
C LEU A 757 -57.37 9.43 -11.57
N VAL A 758 -56.24 9.98 -11.12
CA VAL A 758 -56.21 11.13 -10.19
C VAL A 758 -55.33 12.25 -10.75
N ALA A 759 -55.96 13.37 -11.10
CA ALA A 759 -55.31 14.62 -11.50
C ALA A 759 -55.74 15.73 -10.54
N SER A 760 -55.34 15.64 -9.27
CA SER A 760 -55.84 16.53 -8.20
C SER A 760 -55.07 17.85 -8.07
N LYS A 761 -54.03 18.07 -8.87
CA LYS A 761 -53.34 19.37 -8.98
C LYS A 761 -54.28 20.41 -9.59
N THR A 762 -54.37 21.60 -8.97
CA THR A 762 -55.29 22.67 -9.40
C THR A 762 -55.19 22.99 -10.90
N GLY A 763 -56.33 23.05 -11.59
CA GLY A 763 -56.42 23.42 -13.01
C GLY A 763 -55.98 22.31 -13.97
N LYS A 764 -55.97 21.04 -13.54
CA LYS A 764 -55.53 19.90 -14.34
C LYS A 764 -56.65 18.91 -14.64
N ASP A 765 -56.61 18.44 -15.88
CA ASP A 765 -57.67 17.65 -16.50
C ASP A 765 -57.32 16.17 -16.62
N ILE A 766 -58.35 15.36 -16.81
CA ILE A 766 -58.26 14.01 -17.39
C ILE A 766 -58.91 14.04 -18.79
N ARG A 767 -58.19 13.60 -19.83
CA ARG A 767 -58.66 13.68 -21.23
C ARG A 767 -58.50 12.38 -22.02
N PHE A 768 -59.54 11.95 -22.73
CA PHE A 768 -59.53 10.83 -23.67
C PHE A 768 -59.69 11.36 -25.10
N ASN A 769 -58.58 11.59 -25.82
CA ASN A 769 -58.57 12.39 -27.05
C ASN A 769 -58.12 11.66 -28.33
N GLY A 770 -57.69 10.40 -28.24
CA GLY A 770 -57.20 9.59 -29.38
C GLY A 770 -58.24 8.61 -29.97
N ASN A 771 -58.00 7.32 -29.83
CA ASN A 771 -58.92 6.23 -30.13
C ASN A 771 -59.78 5.88 -28.91
N ALA A 772 -60.89 5.19 -29.16
CA ALA A 772 -61.78 4.76 -28.09
C ALA A 772 -61.07 3.81 -27.12
N SER A 773 -61.34 3.99 -25.82
CA SER A 773 -60.74 3.17 -24.75
C SER A 773 -61.80 2.33 -24.04
N SER A 774 -61.40 1.21 -23.44
CA SER A 774 -62.28 0.28 -22.72
C SER A 774 -61.68 -0.10 -21.36
N PHE A 775 -62.52 -0.10 -20.32
CA PHE A 775 -62.15 -0.45 -18.94
C PHE A 775 -63.17 -1.42 -18.34
N ASN A 776 -62.80 -2.16 -17.30
CA ASN A 776 -63.77 -2.96 -16.53
C ASN A 776 -64.67 -2.01 -15.73
N ASN A 777 -64.08 -1.32 -14.76
CA ASN A 777 -64.65 -0.17 -14.08
C ASN A 777 -63.60 0.94 -14.07
N ILE A 778 -64.05 2.20 -14.10
CA ILE A 778 -63.15 3.35 -14.05
C ILE A 778 -63.71 4.44 -13.13
N SER A 779 -62.84 4.98 -12.28
CA SER A 779 -63.09 6.17 -11.49
C SER A 779 -62.12 7.27 -11.92
N MET A 780 -62.60 8.50 -12.06
CA MET A 780 -61.79 9.64 -12.48
C MET A 780 -62.00 10.79 -11.52
N ILE A 781 -60.91 11.36 -11.02
CA ILE A 781 -60.89 12.51 -10.12
C ILE A 781 -59.98 13.57 -10.73
N ALA A 782 -60.55 14.66 -11.23
CA ALA A 782 -59.81 15.80 -11.76
C ALA A 782 -60.09 17.06 -10.93
N ALA A 783 -59.08 17.89 -10.71
CA ALA A 783 -59.26 19.19 -10.06
C ALA A 783 -59.90 20.23 -10.99
N ASP A 784 -59.88 19.99 -12.29
CA ASP A 784 -60.49 20.82 -13.34
C ASP A 784 -61.40 19.92 -14.18
N ASP A 785 -61.15 19.74 -15.48
CA ASP A 785 -62.10 19.05 -16.35
C ASP A 785 -61.88 17.54 -16.50
N ILE A 786 -62.97 16.81 -16.73
CA ILE A 786 -62.94 15.46 -17.33
C ILE A 786 -63.52 15.51 -18.74
N LYS A 787 -62.70 15.19 -19.75
CA LYS A 787 -63.10 15.24 -21.16
C LYS A 787 -62.94 13.87 -21.84
N ILE A 788 -64.04 13.30 -22.33
CA ILE A 788 -64.04 12.08 -23.14
C ILE A 788 -64.41 12.45 -24.57
N ASP A 789 -63.47 12.49 -25.52
CA ASP A 789 -63.77 12.98 -26.88
C ASP A 789 -64.09 11.87 -27.90
N LYS A 790 -63.62 10.64 -27.68
CA LYS A 790 -63.51 9.60 -28.73
C LYS A 790 -64.21 8.28 -28.42
N GLY A 791 -64.82 8.18 -27.25
CA GLY A 791 -65.58 7.01 -26.80
C GLY A 791 -64.89 6.25 -25.68
N LEU A 792 -65.68 5.87 -24.68
CA LEU A 792 -65.28 5.04 -23.54
C LEU A 792 -66.28 3.90 -23.39
N THR A 793 -65.81 2.68 -23.19
CA THR A 793 -66.67 1.54 -22.81
C THR A 793 -66.26 1.01 -21.45
N ALA A 794 -67.21 0.89 -20.51
CA ALA A 794 -66.95 0.33 -19.18
C ALA A 794 -68.23 -0.20 -18.53
N GLN A 795 -68.12 -0.98 -17.47
CA GLN A 795 -69.29 -1.37 -16.68
C GLN A 795 -69.69 -0.21 -15.76
N GLN A 796 -68.91 0.06 -14.72
CA GLN A 796 -69.10 1.24 -13.87
C GLN A 796 -68.18 2.37 -14.30
N VAL A 797 -68.76 3.56 -14.49
CA VAL A 797 -68.02 4.82 -14.68
C VAL A 797 -68.39 5.78 -13.55
N SER A 798 -67.39 6.27 -12.83
CA SER A 798 -67.53 7.32 -11.82
C SER A 798 -66.64 8.49 -12.21
N LEU A 799 -67.23 9.67 -12.42
CA LEU A 799 -66.54 10.88 -12.86
C LEU A 799 -66.73 11.97 -11.79
N ASN A 800 -65.63 12.53 -11.31
CA ASN A 800 -65.64 13.64 -10.36
C ASN A 800 -64.68 14.73 -10.87
N ALA A 801 -65.23 15.81 -11.40
CA ALA A 801 -64.50 16.94 -11.94
C ALA A 801 -64.70 18.18 -11.07
N GLY A 802 -63.63 18.95 -10.86
CA GLY A 802 -63.70 20.23 -10.16
C GLY A 802 -64.36 21.33 -10.98
N ASP A 803 -64.34 21.22 -12.32
CA ASP A 803 -64.99 22.14 -13.26
C ASP A 803 -65.98 21.37 -14.15
N ASP A 804 -65.67 21.14 -15.43
CA ASP A 804 -66.62 20.54 -16.37
C ASP A 804 -66.44 19.01 -16.56
N ILE A 805 -67.54 18.34 -16.86
CA ILE A 805 -67.55 16.99 -17.45
C ILE A 805 -68.10 17.04 -18.88
N ASP A 806 -67.25 16.72 -19.85
CA ASP A 806 -67.57 16.73 -21.28
C ASP A 806 -67.49 15.29 -21.83
N LEU A 807 -68.63 14.68 -22.17
CA LEU A 807 -68.67 13.36 -22.83
C LEU A 807 -69.03 13.54 -24.31
N LYS A 808 -68.17 13.06 -25.19
CA LYS A 808 -68.30 13.03 -26.65
C LYS A 808 -67.79 11.69 -27.21
N GLY A 809 -68.20 11.38 -28.43
CA GLY A 809 -67.86 10.11 -29.08
C GLY A 809 -68.94 9.05 -28.92
N LEU A 810 -68.60 7.79 -29.25
CA LEU A 810 -69.47 6.63 -29.06
C LEU A 810 -69.06 5.92 -27.77
N SER A 811 -69.85 6.06 -26.72
CA SER A 811 -69.57 5.48 -25.40
C SER A 811 -70.66 4.49 -24.99
N SER A 812 -70.29 3.49 -24.19
CA SER A 812 -71.21 2.46 -23.70
C SER A 812 -70.88 2.09 -22.26
N PHE A 813 -71.81 2.35 -21.34
CA PHE A 813 -71.68 2.08 -19.92
C PHE A 813 -72.76 1.12 -19.43
N VAL A 814 -72.51 0.42 -18.32
CA VAL A 814 -73.60 -0.20 -17.56
C VAL A 814 -74.20 0.87 -16.65
N ASN A 815 -73.36 1.48 -15.80
CA ASN A 815 -73.71 2.58 -14.92
C ASN A 815 -72.80 3.80 -15.17
N LEU A 816 -73.36 4.99 -15.02
CA LEU A 816 -72.64 6.25 -15.05
C LEU A 816 -73.03 7.11 -13.84
N GLU A 817 -72.04 7.45 -13.01
CA GLU A 817 -72.13 8.48 -11.98
C GLU A 817 -71.20 9.62 -12.40
N ALA A 818 -71.73 10.83 -12.54
CA ALA A 818 -70.96 12.00 -12.93
C ALA A 818 -71.27 13.19 -12.02
N ASN A 819 -70.24 13.76 -11.41
CA ASN A 819 -70.30 14.93 -10.55
C ASN A 819 -69.33 16.01 -11.06
N ALA A 820 -69.86 17.13 -11.52
CA ALA A 820 -69.10 18.26 -12.04
C ALA A 820 -69.28 19.48 -11.13
N GLY A 821 -68.20 20.25 -10.94
CA GLY A 821 -68.25 21.52 -10.22
C GLY A 821 -68.99 22.63 -10.98
N ASP A 822 -68.99 22.59 -12.31
CA ASP A 822 -69.68 23.52 -13.21
C ASP A 822 -70.68 22.75 -14.11
N ASP A 823 -70.36 22.46 -15.37
CA ASP A 823 -71.30 21.82 -16.30
C ASP A 823 -71.08 20.32 -16.51
N ILE A 824 -72.17 19.58 -16.77
CA ILE A 824 -72.11 18.28 -17.46
C ILE A 824 -72.64 18.41 -18.88
N ARG A 825 -71.83 18.09 -19.89
CA ARG A 825 -72.22 18.13 -21.31
C ARG A 825 -71.99 16.78 -21.97
N ILE A 826 -73.07 16.04 -22.18
CA ILE A 826 -73.06 14.78 -22.93
C ILE A 826 -73.52 15.03 -24.37
N LYS A 827 -72.63 14.77 -25.31
CA LYS A 827 -72.80 14.97 -26.76
C LYS A 827 -72.52 13.69 -27.55
N GLY A 828 -73.22 13.45 -28.66
CA GLY A 828 -72.87 12.34 -29.56
C GLY A 828 -73.71 11.08 -29.36
N HIS A 829 -73.08 9.93 -29.11
CA HIS A 829 -73.77 8.65 -28.91
C HIS A 829 -73.34 8.02 -27.58
N LEU A 830 -74.28 7.85 -26.67
CA LEU A 830 -74.04 7.20 -25.38
C LEU A 830 -75.11 6.16 -25.13
N THR A 831 -74.70 4.97 -24.72
CA THR A 831 -75.60 3.97 -24.15
C THR A 831 -75.25 3.75 -22.69
N VAL A 832 -76.21 3.79 -21.78
CA VAL A 832 -76.08 3.39 -20.38
C VAL A 832 -77.21 2.43 -20.07
N SER A 833 -76.92 1.19 -19.67
CA SER A 833 -77.94 0.15 -19.64
C SER A 833 -78.77 0.08 -18.35
N THR A 834 -78.30 0.67 -17.25
CA THR A 834 -78.97 0.54 -15.93
C THR A 834 -79.20 1.88 -15.25
N GLU A 835 -78.17 2.59 -14.80
CA GLU A 835 -78.33 3.82 -14.00
C GLU A 835 -77.41 4.94 -14.52
N THR A 836 -77.94 6.15 -14.62
CA THR A 836 -77.24 7.37 -15.03
C THR A 836 -77.55 8.48 -14.04
N ASP A 837 -76.61 8.79 -13.16
CA ASP A 837 -76.71 9.86 -12.18
C ASP A 837 -75.78 11.01 -12.55
N LEU A 838 -76.37 12.18 -12.78
CA LEU A 838 -75.66 13.39 -13.20
C LEU A 838 -75.88 14.51 -12.18
N VAL A 839 -74.81 15.00 -11.59
CA VAL A 839 -74.82 16.14 -10.65
C VAL A 839 -73.89 17.23 -11.20
N ALA A 840 -74.42 18.42 -11.44
CA ALA A 840 -73.65 19.56 -11.95
C ALA A 840 -73.87 20.79 -11.09
N GLY A 841 -72.82 21.58 -10.89
CA GLY A 841 -72.89 22.86 -10.19
C GLY A 841 -73.73 23.91 -10.93
N ASP A 842 -73.69 23.93 -12.26
CA ASP A 842 -74.50 24.80 -13.12
C ASP A 842 -75.37 23.97 -14.09
N ASP A 843 -75.00 23.79 -15.36
CA ASP A 843 -75.90 23.23 -16.37
C ASP A 843 -75.66 21.74 -16.66
N VAL A 844 -76.75 21.01 -16.94
CA VAL A 844 -76.67 19.68 -17.57
C VAL A 844 -77.24 19.72 -18.98
N THR A 845 -76.37 19.48 -19.96
CA THR A 845 -76.73 19.44 -21.39
C THR A 845 -76.61 18.04 -21.98
N LEU A 846 -77.75 17.45 -22.36
CA LEU A 846 -77.84 16.14 -23.03
C LEU A 846 -78.24 16.30 -24.51
N LYS A 847 -77.29 16.11 -25.43
CA LYS A 847 -77.48 16.32 -26.87
C LYS A 847 -76.95 15.17 -27.73
N GLY A 848 -77.78 14.57 -28.57
CA GLY A 848 -77.34 13.48 -29.45
C GLY A 848 -78.24 12.26 -29.36
N HIS A 849 -77.73 11.09 -29.72
CA HIS A 849 -78.42 9.81 -29.64
C HIS A 849 -78.02 9.12 -28.34
N LEU A 850 -78.77 9.37 -27.27
CA LEU A 850 -78.45 8.87 -25.94
C LEU A 850 -79.53 7.87 -25.53
N ASP A 851 -79.12 6.66 -25.17
CA ASP A 851 -80.00 5.61 -24.68
C ASP A 851 -79.59 5.27 -23.27
N LEU A 852 -80.33 5.78 -22.30
CA LEU A 852 -79.97 5.78 -20.89
C LEU A 852 -80.92 4.85 -20.13
N GLY A 853 -80.46 4.25 -19.04
CA GLY A 853 -81.32 3.50 -18.13
C GLY A 853 -82.16 4.45 -17.28
N ASP A 854 -82.22 4.20 -15.98
CA ASP A 854 -82.79 5.15 -15.02
C ASP A 854 -81.89 6.40 -14.97
N LEU A 855 -82.47 7.56 -15.32
CA LEU A 855 -81.75 8.82 -15.42
C LEU A 855 -82.13 9.76 -14.28
N THR A 856 -81.18 10.05 -13.39
CA THR A 856 -81.28 11.09 -12.38
C THR A 856 -80.40 12.27 -12.77
N ILE A 857 -80.96 13.48 -12.75
CA ILE A 857 -80.21 14.71 -12.97
C ILE A 857 -80.48 15.70 -11.85
N ASN A 858 -79.40 16.25 -11.28
CA ASN A 858 -79.43 17.38 -10.37
C ASN A 858 -78.49 18.48 -10.89
N ALA A 859 -79.06 19.55 -11.46
CA ALA A 859 -78.32 20.69 -11.99
C ALA A 859 -78.54 21.94 -11.13
N GLY A 860 -77.50 22.73 -10.88
CA GLY A 860 -77.66 23.99 -10.15
C GLY A 860 -78.39 25.09 -10.94
N ASP A 861 -78.31 25.09 -12.28
CA ASP A 861 -79.08 26.00 -13.16
C ASP A 861 -79.92 25.22 -14.19
N ASP A 862 -79.60 25.22 -15.49
CA ASP A 862 -80.48 24.69 -16.53
C ASP A 862 -80.24 23.19 -16.84
N ILE A 863 -81.33 22.46 -17.13
CA ILE A 863 -81.26 21.14 -17.78
C ILE A 863 -81.73 21.26 -19.23
N SER A 864 -80.90 20.87 -20.20
CA SER A 864 -81.23 20.90 -21.63
C SER A 864 -81.15 19.51 -22.27
N ILE A 865 -82.31 18.92 -22.61
CA ILE A 865 -82.42 17.58 -23.20
C ILE A 865 -82.93 17.64 -24.65
N SER A 866 -82.14 17.06 -25.57
CA SER A 866 -82.47 17.01 -27.00
C SER A 866 -83.46 15.88 -27.37
N ARG A 867 -83.98 15.93 -28.60
CA ARG A 867 -85.08 15.07 -29.08
C ARG A 867 -84.79 13.55 -29.18
N HIS A 868 -83.53 13.11 -29.10
CA HIS A 868 -83.15 11.69 -29.21
C HIS A 868 -82.43 11.18 -27.96
N VAL A 869 -82.83 11.69 -26.81
CA VAL A 869 -82.43 11.15 -25.51
C VAL A 869 -83.58 10.29 -25.01
N THR A 870 -83.34 8.98 -24.89
CA THR A 870 -84.24 8.00 -24.28
C THR A 870 -83.71 7.61 -22.90
N ALA A 871 -84.61 7.41 -21.95
CA ALA A 871 -84.33 6.96 -20.60
C ALA A 871 -85.46 6.03 -20.14
N ASP A 872 -85.16 4.98 -19.38
CA ASP A 872 -86.18 4.07 -18.83
C ASP A 872 -87.08 4.80 -17.83
N THR A 873 -86.45 5.55 -16.91
CA THR A 873 -87.10 6.54 -16.04
C THR A 873 -86.28 7.82 -16.00
N MET A 874 -86.91 8.92 -15.59
CA MET A 874 -86.27 10.23 -15.61
C MET A 874 -86.69 11.05 -14.38
N ASP A 875 -85.76 11.28 -13.46
CA ASP A 875 -85.90 12.19 -12.31
C ASP A 875 -85.01 13.41 -12.52
N LEU A 876 -85.61 14.60 -12.59
CA LEU A 876 -84.94 15.82 -13.02
C LEU A 876 -85.16 16.94 -12.00
N THR A 877 -84.07 17.40 -11.41
CA THR A 877 -84.03 18.55 -10.50
C THR A 877 -83.08 19.60 -11.07
N ALA A 878 -83.57 20.84 -11.20
CA ALA A 878 -82.82 21.97 -11.73
C ALA A 878 -83.10 23.21 -10.89
N GLY A 879 -82.08 24.02 -10.57
CA GLY A 879 -82.29 25.34 -9.98
C GLY A 879 -82.88 26.36 -10.97
N GLY A 880 -82.63 26.15 -12.26
CA GLY A 880 -83.11 26.93 -13.40
C GLY A 880 -84.21 26.23 -14.20
N LYS A 881 -84.10 26.23 -15.54
CA LYS A 881 -85.12 25.72 -16.47
C LYS A 881 -84.79 24.33 -16.98
N ILE A 882 -85.81 23.47 -16.96
CA ILE A 882 -85.78 22.18 -17.66
C ILE A 882 -86.35 22.36 -19.08
N LYS A 883 -85.50 22.25 -20.10
CA LYS A 883 -85.85 22.37 -21.52
C LYS A 883 -85.80 20.99 -22.19
N ARG A 884 -86.97 20.45 -22.54
CA ARG A 884 -87.13 19.19 -23.30
C ARG A 884 -87.68 19.47 -24.70
N HIS A 885 -86.98 19.01 -25.73
CA HIS A 885 -87.51 19.07 -27.10
C HIS A 885 -88.40 17.86 -27.40
N ASN A 886 -89.72 17.99 -27.18
CA ASN A 886 -90.69 16.92 -27.45
C ASN A 886 -90.99 16.78 -28.95
N ASN A 887 -91.07 15.53 -29.42
CA ASN A 887 -91.74 15.18 -30.67
C ASN A 887 -93.17 14.74 -30.35
N ASP A 888 -94.12 15.67 -30.41
CA ASP A 888 -95.51 15.31 -30.70
C ASP A 888 -96.13 16.33 -31.66
N LYS A 889 -96.01 16.06 -32.97
CA LYS A 889 -97.03 16.46 -33.94
C LYS A 889 -97.96 15.26 -34.12
N GLY A 890 -98.86 15.09 -33.17
CA GLY A 890 -99.95 14.12 -33.20
C GLY A 890 -100.87 14.42 -34.38
N LYS A 891 -101.15 13.39 -35.17
CA LYS A 891 -102.16 13.39 -36.22
C LYS A 891 -103.55 13.30 -35.60
N ASP A 892 -104.15 14.44 -35.29
CA ASP A 892 -105.56 14.48 -34.91
C ASP A 892 -106.41 15.03 -36.05
N ASN A 893 -107.06 14.07 -36.71
CA ASN A 893 -108.09 14.23 -37.70
C ASN A 893 -109.37 14.68 -36.98
N ASP A 894 -109.57 15.99 -36.78
CA ASP A 894 -110.91 16.53 -36.53
C ASP A 894 -111.21 17.76 -37.39
N LYS A 895 -112.35 17.67 -38.07
CA LYS A 895 -112.91 18.69 -38.95
C LYS A 895 -113.77 19.61 -38.10
N GLY A 896 -113.50 20.91 -38.07
CA GLY A 896 -114.52 21.80 -37.51
C GLY A 896 -114.13 23.25 -37.26
N LYS A 897 -114.20 24.04 -38.33
CA LYS A 897 -114.86 25.36 -38.42
C LYS A 897 -114.44 26.52 -37.48
N ASP A 898 -113.97 27.55 -38.18
CA ASP A 898 -114.43 28.95 -38.14
C ASP A 898 -114.21 29.76 -36.85
N ASN A 899 -113.26 30.71 -36.86
CA ASN A 899 -113.57 32.15 -37.02
C ASN A 899 -112.35 33.07 -36.82
N ASP A 900 -111.99 33.71 -37.93
CA ASP A 900 -111.96 35.17 -38.12
C ASP A 900 -111.01 36.08 -37.30
N LYS A 901 -110.48 37.06 -38.07
CA LYS A 901 -109.78 38.32 -37.75
C LYS A 901 -108.30 38.17 -37.41
N GLY A 902 -107.34 38.64 -38.19
CA GLY A 902 -107.36 39.69 -39.20
C GLY A 902 -106.38 40.80 -38.80
N LYS A 903 -105.61 41.26 -39.79
CA LYS A 903 -104.83 42.50 -39.86
C LYS A 903 -103.55 42.58 -39.04
N ASP A 904 -102.50 43.29 -39.44
CA ASP A 904 -101.99 43.95 -40.65
C ASP A 904 -100.73 44.67 -40.12
N ASN A 905 -99.84 45.08 -41.03
CA ASN A 905 -98.82 46.12 -40.88
C ASN A 905 -97.50 45.77 -40.17
N ASP A 906 -96.35 46.27 -40.61
CA ASP A 906 -95.90 46.95 -41.84
C ASP A 906 -94.40 47.26 -41.59
N LYS A 907 -93.64 47.45 -42.68
CA LYS A 907 -92.31 48.09 -42.81
C LYS A 907 -91.10 47.24 -42.36
N GLY A 908 -90.18 46.81 -43.23
CA GLY A 908 -89.83 47.24 -44.57
C GLY A 908 -88.59 48.15 -44.58
N LYS A 909 -87.67 47.82 -45.50
CA LYS A 909 -86.58 48.62 -46.11
C LYS A 909 -85.20 48.61 -45.44
N ASP A 910 -84.08 48.63 -46.15
CA ASP A 910 -83.68 48.45 -47.55
C ASP A 910 -82.13 48.58 -47.59
N ASN A 911 -81.51 48.03 -48.64
CA ASN A 911 -80.24 48.43 -49.29
C ASN A 911 -78.90 48.14 -48.58
N ASP A 912 -78.00 47.31 -49.12
CA ASP A 912 -77.33 47.23 -50.45
C ASP A 912 -76.04 48.07 -50.56
N LYS A 913 -75.04 47.44 -51.21
CA LYS A 913 -73.76 47.93 -51.77
C LYS A 913 -72.56 47.98 -50.81
N GLY A 914 -71.37 47.52 -51.17
CA GLY A 914 -70.88 47.06 -52.46
C GLY A 914 -69.45 46.49 -52.37
N LYS A 915 -69.08 45.74 -53.42
CA LYS A 915 -67.75 45.21 -53.72
C LYS A 915 -66.79 46.33 -54.15
N ASP A 916 -65.48 46.09 -53.98
CA ASP A 916 -64.39 46.23 -54.98
C ASP A 916 -63.08 45.70 -54.32
N ASN A 917 -62.40 44.66 -54.87
CA ASN A 917 -61.29 44.70 -55.86
C ASN A 917 -60.09 45.56 -55.38
N ASP A 918 -58.81 45.21 -55.45
CA ASP A 918 -58.03 44.24 -56.23
C ASP A 918 -56.58 44.15 -55.67
N LYS A 919 -55.93 43.00 -55.91
CA LYS A 919 -54.48 42.66 -56.04
C LYS A 919 -53.35 43.47 -55.36
N GLY A 920 -52.43 42.68 -54.80
CA GLY A 920 -50.99 43.01 -54.74
C GLY A 920 -50.14 41.80 -54.32
N LYS A 921 -49.63 41.05 -55.29
CA LYS A 921 -48.54 40.06 -55.11
C LYS A 921 -47.23 40.81 -54.84
N ASP A 922 -46.36 40.27 -54.00
CA ASP A 922 -44.98 39.97 -54.39
C ASP A 922 -44.29 38.97 -53.44
N LYS A 923 -43.72 37.93 -54.05
CA LYS A 923 -42.65 37.07 -53.51
C LYS A 923 -41.35 37.88 -53.64
N LYS A 924 -40.35 37.80 -52.75
CA LYS A 924 -39.38 36.70 -52.53
C LYS A 924 -38.17 37.29 -51.69
N PRO A 925 -37.05 36.57 -51.44
CA PRO A 925 -36.54 36.23 -50.09
C PRO A 925 -35.16 36.84 -49.75
N ASP A 926 -34.65 36.62 -48.53
CA ASP A 926 -33.32 36.03 -48.23
C ASP A 926 -32.83 36.33 -46.79
N LYS A 927 -32.26 35.27 -46.16
CA LYS A 927 -31.14 35.21 -45.18
C LYS A 927 -31.34 35.95 -43.84
N HIS A 928 -31.18 35.34 -42.67
CA HIS A 928 -30.14 34.42 -42.20
C HIS A 928 -30.66 33.51 -41.09
#